data_AF-A0A2D8AAA3-F1
#
_entry.id   AF-A0A2D8AAA3-F1
#
_cell.length_a   1.000
_cell.length_b   1.000
_cell.length_c   1.000
_cell.angle_alpha   90.00
_cell.angle_beta   90.00
_cell.angle_gamma   90.00
#
_symmetry.space_group_name_H-M   'P 1'
#
loop_
_entity.id
_entity.type
_entity.pdbx_description
1 polymer ?
#
loop_
_entity_poly.entity_id
_entity_poly.type
_entity_poly.pdbx_seq_one_letter_code
_entity_poly.pdbx_strand_id
1 'polypeptide(L)'
;MKFAHNLTKLFKYPTAGIIISSAVLSAGISQADDTEIYTSGVSVGVKPNLIFLFDTSGSMGYSAVGKDGVPGTRLSVSQDAAISIISGISDINISLMQFDNVESGQYPLPVTMYPTKEDYDAANDGDWRTGYETNRRNNGGFVLVPMGDVNDPDQKSAMISSIQGLQANAYTPLHEAYDEAGRYLRGDDVKYGKKYGNVSCSVEENTVTVDGYYEDVKQCQVCNVPGYSTNDYRISPSRCYIDERYWVQTGRWWWQGEYRTQRVNGTLSTVSNSQCTDWSQNPGWVVTGENWVEGYTYTETVKDCETTPSAQYFYVSDPRSYDATTGKYNSPIVNSCQSNNIVVFTDGVSSQDGASDERTHDLLNSLTDTSWMGLPGMSSNCSTTGSSDSCLEEMAYYLAHADNIPDSELQVDDNLNSESIQSITTYTVGGFLDSGSSQAIPRLQRMAEYSGGKYYEATDYDSLKEQLSSIFEEVAESAYIGTSAPAVAVNALNRLESSEELYYSVYEPNVKAAWPGNLKRYKLGNDGRVKGKDDEDAVDDATGYFSESAISFWTDSDVAPDGKDVAVGGIASQLTHDRKVFTYLGSGSGPIDDPLVSVVGNEIDVADGINQDLFGTELGEGEFLNMLTWAAGIQKNTDGEIVARQQIEDPLHSQPVIINYYDDEEDRHWSSIFFGTNAGYLHAFDTDVDSPREHFSYVPAGLLSNIAAYYENADQLGKTYGIDGPISSFIFNDEDRTETGDTIIKPRSVVGPNDKAYLYFGLRRGGNSYYALDVTDPDNPKHLWEIHGETTGYERLGQSWSEMVPVFVNPKAIGIDSDLDRIPVLIFGGGYDTNEDEKRDSVRLDHDKGNAIYIVDALTGQLLWSVSPDSYIANSNEMTSPITNRITPVDNDGDGDVDILYASDVGGRI
;
A
#
# COMPACT_ATOMS: atom_id res chain seq x y z
N MET A 1 -13.82 -49.11 53.37
CA MET A 1 -13.68 -49.19 51.90
C MET A 1 -12.24 -48.82 51.56
N LYS A 2 -11.36 -49.81 51.35
CA LYS A 2 -10.84 -50.25 50.04
C LYS A 2 -10.30 -49.08 49.20
N PHE A 3 -8.97 -48.85 49.20
CA PHE A 3 -7.95 -49.37 48.23
C PHE A 3 -8.10 -48.66 46.87
N ALA A 4 -7.09 -48.03 46.23
CA ALA A 4 -5.69 -48.38 45.99
C ALA A 4 -4.97 -47.13 45.39
N HIS A 5 -3.75 -46.71 45.77
CA HIS A 5 -2.39 -47.22 45.46
C HIS A 5 -1.69 -46.45 44.31
N ASN A 6 -0.71 -45.58 44.65
CA ASN A 6 0.74 -45.63 44.34
C ASN A 6 1.13 -45.51 42.84
N LEU A 7 1.87 -44.48 42.40
CA LEU A 7 3.32 -44.23 42.59
C LEU A 7 4.22 -45.45 42.29
N THR A 8 4.89 -45.44 41.12
CA THR A 8 6.19 -46.07 40.75
C THR A 8 6.29 -46.04 39.21
N LYS A 9 7.36 -45.68 38.48
CA LYS A 9 8.81 -45.47 38.67
C LYS A 9 9.26 -44.51 37.54
N LEU A 10 10.02 -43.44 37.78
CA LEU A 10 11.47 -43.40 38.05
C LEU A 10 12.38 -43.99 36.95
N PHE A 11 12.92 -43.06 36.15
CA PHE A 11 14.32 -42.90 35.73
C PHE A 11 15.08 -44.04 35.01
N LYS A 12 15.59 -43.69 33.81
CA LYS A 12 17.00 -43.88 33.42
C LYS A 12 17.52 -42.70 32.57
N TYR A 13 18.10 -41.72 33.26
CA TYR A 13 19.32 -40.92 33.01
C TYR A 13 20.25 -41.29 31.80
N PRO A 14 21.27 -40.46 31.43
CA PRO A 14 21.28 -39.00 31.17
C PRO A 14 22.36 -38.54 30.11
N THR A 15 22.58 -37.22 30.05
CA THR A 15 23.81 -36.46 29.70
C THR A 15 24.28 -36.34 28.24
N ALA A 16 24.07 -35.13 27.68
CA ALA A 16 25.04 -34.18 27.07
C ALA A 16 24.36 -33.48 25.88
N GLY A 17 24.25 -32.16 25.72
CA GLY A 17 24.65 -30.98 26.48
C GLY A 17 24.22 -29.74 25.67
N ILE A 18 23.80 -28.68 26.38
CA ILE A 18 23.89 -27.21 26.15
C ILE A 18 23.86 -26.66 24.70
N ILE A 19 23.16 -25.51 24.55
CA ILE A 19 22.98 -24.59 23.40
C ILE A 19 21.77 -25.04 22.55
N ILE A 20 20.59 -24.40 22.56
CA ILE A 20 20.28 -23.02 22.16
C ILE A 20 19.03 -22.53 22.91
N SER A 21 19.16 -21.34 23.50
CA SER A 21 18.11 -20.47 24.02
C SER A 21 17.44 -19.69 22.89
N SER A 22 16.18 -19.32 23.09
CA SER A 22 15.50 -18.16 22.50
C SER A 22 15.02 -18.29 21.05
N ALA A 23 13.81 -18.84 20.85
CA ALA A 23 12.90 -18.39 19.79
C ALA A 23 11.49 -18.96 20.04
N VAL A 24 10.48 -18.14 19.75
CA VAL A 24 9.06 -18.49 19.61
C VAL A 24 8.25 -18.57 20.91
N LEU A 25 7.99 -17.41 21.49
CA LEU A 25 6.76 -17.09 22.21
C LEU A 25 6.49 -15.58 22.04
N SER A 26 6.32 -15.14 20.80
CA SER A 26 5.70 -13.85 20.48
C SER A 26 4.26 -14.13 20.05
N ALA A 27 3.39 -14.34 21.04
CA ALA A 27 2.00 -13.98 20.85
C ALA A 27 1.99 -12.45 20.67
N GLY A 28 1.60 -11.97 19.49
CA GLY A 28 1.49 -10.54 19.21
C GLY A 28 0.58 -9.89 20.25
N ILE A 29 1.16 -9.09 21.12
CA ILE A 29 0.43 -8.12 21.92
C ILE A 29 0.12 -7.00 20.94
N SER A 30 -1.12 -6.94 20.46
CA SER A 30 -1.65 -5.75 19.79
C SER A 30 -1.64 -4.64 20.83
N GLN A 31 -0.74 -3.67 20.66
CA GLN A 31 -0.76 -2.39 21.36
C GLN A 31 -1.53 -1.42 20.48
N ALA A 32 -2.43 -0.64 21.07
CA ALA A 32 -3.09 0.44 20.36
C ALA A 32 -2.05 1.49 19.95
N ASP A 33 -1.96 1.79 18.66
CA ASP A 33 -1.03 2.79 18.11
C ASP A 33 -1.81 4.03 17.64
N ASP A 34 -1.24 5.23 17.76
CA ASP A 34 -1.91 6.49 17.33
C ASP A 34 -2.07 6.53 15.79
N THR A 35 -1.33 5.69 15.06
CA THR A 35 -1.53 5.45 13.62
C THR A 35 -2.85 4.77 13.30
N GLU A 36 -3.47 4.02 14.23
CA GLU A 36 -4.73 3.29 13.98
C GLU A 36 -5.88 4.23 13.57
N ILE A 37 -5.85 5.50 13.96
CA ILE A 37 -6.85 6.52 13.55
C ILE A 37 -6.62 7.02 12.12
N TYR A 38 -5.36 7.06 11.66
CA TYR A 38 -4.98 7.51 10.32
C TYR A 38 -4.99 6.36 9.31
N THR A 39 -4.79 5.12 9.78
CA THR A 39 -5.06 3.91 9.02
C THR A 39 -6.55 3.54 9.02
N SER A 40 -7.37 4.14 9.90
CA SER A 40 -8.84 4.00 9.91
C SER A 40 -9.59 5.20 9.31
N GLY A 41 -8.87 6.23 8.87
CA GLY A 41 -9.40 7.45 8.26
C GLY A 41 -9.79 7.30 6.79
N VAL A 42 -9.33 6.25 6.11
CA VAL A 42 -9.97 5.76 4.88
C VAL A 42 -11.00 4.73 5.30
N SER A 43 -12.26 5.00 4.94
CA SER A 43 -13.47 4.19 5.19
C SER A 43 -13.24 2.97 6.09
N VAL A 44 -13.46 3.11 7.40
CA VAL A 44 -13.49 2.00 8.35
C VAL A 44 -14.14 0.76 7.72
N GLY A 45 -13.31 -0.23 7.38
CA GLY A 45 -13.74 -1.60 7.05
C GLY A 45 -13.66 -2.08 5.59
N VAL A 46 -13.19 -1.30 4.62
CA VAL A 46 -13.19 -1.72 3.20
C VAL A 46 -11.78 -2.05 2.71
N LYS A 47 -11.45 -3.35 2.66
CA LYS A 47 -10.15 -3.84 2.18
C LYS A 47 -10.01 -3.70 0.67
N PRO A 48 -8.83 -3.29 0.14
CA PRO A 48 -8.59 -3.27 -1.29
C PRO A 48 -8.67 -4.69 -1.86
N ASN A 49 -9.13 -4.79 -3.11
CA ASN A 49 -9.21 -6.03 -3.86
C ASN A 49 -8.00 -6.20 -4.77
N LEU A 50 -7.40 -7.38 -4.76
CA LEU A 50 -6.26 -7.72 -5.61
C LEU A 50 -6.48 -9.07 -6.31
N ILE A 51 -6.47 -9.07 -7.64
CA ILE A 51 -6.43 -10.30 -8.44
C ILE A 51 -4.98 -10.54 -8.88
N PHE A 52 -4.46 -11.73 -8.57
CA PHE A 52 -3.21 -12.20 -9.15
C PHE A 52 -3.50 -13.11 -10.34
N LEU A 53 -3.21 -12.65 -11.55
CA LEU A 53 -3.37 -13.40 -12.79
C LEU A 53 -2.04 -14.04 -13.18
N PHE A 54 -1.97 -15.36 -13.04
CA PHE A 54 -0.75 -16.13 -13.13
C PHE A 54 -0.63 -16.84 -14.49
N ASP A 55 0.47 -16.59 -15.19
CA ASP A 55 0.81 -17.30 -16.44
C ASP A 55 1.17 -18.77 -16.17
N THR A 56 0.41 -19.67 -16.77
CA THR A 56 0.57 -21.12 -16.71
C THR A 56 0.95 -21.72 -18.07
N SER A 57 1.46 -20.89 -18.98
CA SER A 57 1.79 -21.29 -20.34
C SER A 57 2.92 -22.32 -20.40
N GLY A 58 3.03 -23.05 -21.52
CA GLY A 58 4.09 -24.04 -21.70
C GLY A 58 5.52 -23.51 -21.53
N SER A 59 5.78 -22.23 -21.81
CA SER A 59 7.09 -21.59 -21.61
C SER A 59 7.47 -21.48 -20.13
N MET A 60 6.49 -21.45 -19.24
CA MET A 60 6.70 -21.47 -17.80
C MET A 60 7.36 -22.78 -17.30
N GLY A 61 7.40 -23.82 -18.14
CA GLY A 61 8.14 -25.05 -17.90
C GLY A 61 9.64 -24.96 -18.18
N TYR A 62 10.14 -23.85 -18.74
CA TYR A 62 11.56 -23.66 -19.02
C TYR A 62 12.38 -23.36 -17.76
N SER A 63 13.69 -23.60 -17.84
CA SER A 63 14.59 -23.42 -16.69
C SER A 63 14.78 -21.96 -16.31
N ALA A 64 14.85 -21.70 -15.01
CA ALA A 64 15.10 -20.39 -14.40
C ALA A 64 16.02 -20.51 -13.19
N VAL A 65 16.60 -19.38 -12.77
CA VAL A 65 17.40 -19.29 -11.52
C VAL A 65 16.43 -19.16 -10.35
N GLY A 66 16.38 -20.19 -9.50
CA GLY A 66 15.50 -20.24 -8.33
C GLY A 66 16.18 -19.78 -7.04
N LYS A 67 15.45 -19.95 -5.94
CA LYS A 67 15.85 -19.56 -4.59
C LYS A 67 17.23 -20.12 -4.22
N ASP A 68 18.07 -19.29 -3.60
CA ASP A 68 19.44 -19.62 -3.21
C ASP A 68 20.34 -20.09 -4.39
N GLY A 69 20.00 -19.71 -5.63
CA GLY A 69 20.70 -20.11 -6.85
C GLY A 69 20.42 -21.56 -7.29
N VAL A 70 19.43 -22.23 -6.68
CA VAL A 70 19.02 -23.58 -7.08
C VAL A 70 18.19 -23.51 -8.37
N PRO A 71 18.57 -24.22 -9.46
CA PRO A 71 17.79 -24.19 -10.69
C PRO A 71 16.39 -24.76 -10.51
N GLY A 72 15.38 -24.07 -11.04
CA GLY A 72 13.97 -24.48 -11.08
C GLY A 72 13.37 -24.29 -12.48
N THR A 73 12.06 -24.49 -12.61
CA THR A 73 11.32 -23.99 -13.77
C THR A 73 10.87 -22.55 -13.51
N ARG A 74 10.59 -21.76 -14.54
CA ARG A 74 10.02 -20.40 -14.40
C ARG A 74 8.78 -20.42 -13.50
N LEU A 75 7.92 -21.43 -13.67
CA LEU A 75 6.76 -21.65 -12.82
C LEU A 75 7.13 -21.90 -11.37
N SER A 76 8.05 -22.83 -11.09
CA SER A 76 8.42 -23.15 -9.70
C SER A 76 9.06 -21.96 -8.98
N VAL A 77 9.86 -21.18 -9.70
CA VAL A 77 10.48 -19.96 -9.15
C VAL A 77 9.42 -18.90 -8.83
N SER A 78 8.45 -18.72 -9.73
CA SER A 78 7.36 -17.77 -9.55
C SER A 78 6.40 -18.20 -8.43
N GLN A 79 6.13 -19.50 -8.30
CA GLN A 79 5.37 -20.09 -7.20
C GLN A 79 6.04 -19.82 -5.85
N ASP A 80 7.36 -20.08 -5.75
CA ASP A 80 8.12 -19.85 -4.52
C ASP A 80 8.12 -18.37 -4.12
N ALA A 81 8.31 -17.47 -5.08
CA ALA A 81 8.27 -16.02 -4.84
C ALA A 81 6.88 -15.56 -4.37
N ALA A 82 5.81 -15.96 -5.07
CA ALA A 82 4.44 -15.59 -4.71
C ALA A 82 4.02 -16.12 -3.33
N ILE A 83 4.34 -17.38 -3.00
CA ILE A 83 4.04 -17.97 -1.68
C ILE A 83 4.79 -17.25 -0.57
N SER A 84 6.05 -16.89 -0.81
CA SER A 84 6.88 -16.14 0.13
C SER A 84 6.23 -14.80 0.48
N ILE A 85 5.69 -14.09 -0.52
CA ILE A 85 5.01 -12.81 -0.31
C ILE A 85 3.63 -12.97 0.35
N ILE A 86 2.79 -13.89 -0.14
CA ILE A 86 1.45 -14.13 0.43
C ILE A 86 1.51 -14.52 1.92
N SER A 87 2.63 -15.12 2.34
CA SER A 87 2.85 -15.46 3.75
C SER A 87 2.99 -14.22 4.65
N GLY A 88 3.50 -13.09 4.14
CA GLY A 88 3.81 -11.87 4.89
C GLY A 88 2.82 -10.71 4.76
N ILE A 89 1.87 -10.77 3.82
CA ILE A 89 0.88 -9.71 3.60
C ILE A 89 -0.31 -9.80 4.56
N SER A 90 -0.91 -8.64 4.86
CA SER A 90 -2.17 -8.48 5.58
C SER A 90 -3.04 -7.40 4.95
N ASP A 91 -4.30 -7.32 5.40
CA ASP A 91 -5.21 -6.18 5.18
C ASP A 91 -5.64 -5.89 3.73
N ILE A 92 -5.55 -6.91 2.87
CA ILE A 92 -6.10 -6.90 1.51
C ILE A 92 -7.01 -8.10 1.29
N ASN A 93 -7.94 -7.97 0.34
CA ASN A 93 -8.62 -9.10 -0.25
C ASN A 93 -7.81 -9.60 -1.45
N ILE A 94 -7.64 -10.91 -1.57
CA ILE A 94 -6.85 -11.53 -2.63
C ILE A 94 -7.62 -12.62 -3.37
N SER A 95 -7.44 -12.68 -4.69
CA SER A 95 -7.94 -13.72 -5.60
C SER A 95 -6.83 -14.24 -6.50
N LEU A 96 -6.94 -15.49 -6.94
CA LEU A 96 -6.01 -16.11 -7.89
C LEU A 96 -6.76 -16.52 -9.16
N MET A 97 -6.21 -16.09 -10.30
CA MET A 97 -6.63 -16.53 -11.63
C MET A 97 -5.44 -17.15 -12.35
N GLN A 98 -5.71 -18.07 -13.27
CA GLN A 98 -4.68 -18.67 -14.12
C GLN A 98 -5.13 -18.72 -15.58
N PHE A 99 -4.16 -18.87 -16.50
CA PHE A 99 -4.47 -19.17 -17.89
C PHE A 99 -5.00 -20.59 -18.04
N ASP A 100 -5.95 -20.76 -18.96
CA ASP A 100 -6.60 -22.01 -19.25
C ASP A 100 -5.89 -22.78 -20.38
N ASN A 101 -5.97 -24.11 -20.31
CA ASN A 101 -5.60 -25.00 -21.40
C ASN A 101 -6.87 -25.59 -22.00
N VAL A 102 -7.09 -25.40 -23.31
CA VAL A 102 -8.21 -26.06 -24.00
C VAL A 102 -7.74 -27.41 -24.54
N GLU A 103 -8.16 -28.48 -23.86
CA GLU A 103 -8.06 -29.87 -24.33
C GLU A 103 -9.10 -30.15 -25.42
N SER A 104 -8.74 -30.94 -26.43
CA SER A 104 -9.70 -31.35 -27.46
C SER A 104 -10.89 -32.09 -26.83
N GLY A 105 -12.11 -31.63 -27.14
CA GLY A 105 -13.35 -32.18 -26.59
C GLY A 105 -14.06 -31.30 -25.57
N GLN A 106 -13.41 -30.24 -25.08
CA GLN A 106 -14.05 -29.16 -24.32
C GLN A 106 -13.99 -27.87 -25.13
N TYR A 107 -15.13 -27.26 -25.41
CA TYR A 107 -15.19 -26.04 -26.23
C TYR A 107 -15.70 -24.86 -25.39
N PRO A 108 -15.00 -23.70 -25.38
CA PRO A 108 -15.54 -22.45 -24.87
C PRO A 108 -16.73 -21.98 -25.72
N LEU A 109 -17.65 -21.24 -25.11
CA LEU A 109 -18.86 -20.74 -25.77
C LEU A 109 -18.58 -19.54 -26.69
N PRO A 110 -19.14 -19.48 -27.92
CA PRO A 110 -19.43 -18.22 -28.59
C PRO A 110 -20.72 -17.62 -28.01
N VAL A 111 -20.66 -16.36 -27.57
CA VAL A 111 -21.78 -15.66 -26.93
C VAL A 111 -22.74 -15.14 -28.01
N THR A 112 -23.88 -15.83 -28.23
CA THR A 112 -25.18 -15.22 -28.54
C THR A 112 -26.30 -16.28 -28.49
N MET A 113 -27.45 -15.87 -27.94
CA MET A 113 -28.66 -16.60 -27.52
C MET A 113 -29.11 -17.85 -28.30
N TYR A 114 -29.64 -18.83 -27.55
CA TYR A 114 -30.52 -19.99 -27.86
C TYR A 114 -30.60 -20.47 -29.34
N PRO A 115 -30.27 -21.74 -29.63
CA PRO A 115 -30.18 -22.24 -31.00
C PRO A 115 -31.56 -22.27 -31.64
N THR A 116 -31.84 -21.30 -32.52
CA THR A 116 -32.99 -21.44 -33.41
C THR A 116 -32.63 -22.40 -34.53
N LYS A 117 -33.65 -23.05 -35.10
CA LYS A 117 -33.49 -23.99 -36.21
C LYS A 117 -32.90 -23.32 -37.47
N GLU A 118 -32.93 -22.00 -37.57
CA GLU A 118 -32.32 -21.24 -38.67
C GLU A 118 -30.79 -21.15 -38.53
N ASP A 119 -30.22 -21.24 -37.33
CA ASP A 119 -28.75 -21.27 -37.11
C ASP A 119 -28.15 -22.66 -37.39
N TYR A 120 -28.93 -23.71 -37.13
CA TYR A 120 -28.63 -25.09 -37.56
C TYR A 120 -28.61 -25.23 -39.10
N ASP A 121 -29.44 -24.44 -39.77
CA ASP A 121 -29.52 -24.39 -41.24
C ASP A 121 -28.46 -23.41 -41.83
N ALA A 122 -28.04 -22.36 -41.11
CA ALA A 122 -26.92 -21.49 -41.50
C ALA A 122 -25.55 -22.20 -41.41
N ALA A 123 -25.38 -23.14 -40.47
CA ALA A 123 -24.24 -24.05 -40.44
C ALA A 123 -24.22 -25.04 -41.64
N ASN A 124 -25.33 -25.14 -42.39
CA ASN A 124 -25.52 -26.09 -43.48
C ASN A 124 -25.80 -25.44 -44.85
N ASP A 125 -25.83 -24.11 -44.98
CA ASP A 125 -26.03 -23.45 -46.29
C ASP A 125 -24.81 -22.59 -46.70
N GLY A 126 -23.81 -23.27 -47.28
CA GLY A 126 -23.37 -22.87 -48.62
C GLY A 126 -22.16 -21.96 -48.82
N ASP A 127 -21.49 -21.41 -47.81
CA ASP A 127 -20.20 -20.69 -48.01
C ASP A 127 -19.05 -21.28 -47.21
N TRP A 128 -18.36 -22.23 -47.84
CA TRP A 128 -17.29 -23.07 -47.31
C TRP A 128 -15.92 -22.38 -47.21
N ARG A 129 -15.87 -21.03 -47.20
CA ARG A 129 -14.61 -20.27 -47.19
C ARG A 129 -14.03 -19.91 -45.81
N THR A 130 -14.70 -20.21 -44.69
CA THR A 130 -14.24 -19.82 -43.34
C THR A 130 -14.16 -20.97 -42.32
N GLY A 131 -14.40 -22.21 -42.74
CA GLY A 131 -14.65 -23.36 -41.85
C GLY A 131 -13.45 -24.04 -41.17
N TYR A 132 -12.38 -23.33 -40.80
CA TYR A 132 -11.28 -23.91 -39.98
C TYR A 132 -10.48 -22.91 -39.11
N GLU A 133 -11.00 -21.72 -38.79
CA GLU A 133 -10.32 -20.75 -37.88
C GLU A 133 -10.98 -20.53 -36.50
N THR A 134 -12.17 -21.07 -36.23
CA THR A 134 -13.05 -20.51 -35.17
C THR A 134 -13.00 -21.13 -33.77
N ASN A 135 -11.92 -21.80 -33.34
CA ASN A 135 -11.83 -22.23 -31.92
C ASN A 135 -10.44 -22.20 -31.28
N ARG A 136 -9.48 -21.56 -31.95
CA ARG A 136 -8.11 -21.39 -31.44
C ARG A 136 -7.98 -20.15 -30.54
N ARG A 137 -8.70 -19.07 -30.86
CA ARG A 137 -8.69 -17.79 -30.12
C ARG A 137 -9.55 -17.75 -28.85
N ASN A 138 -10.27 -18.81 -28.52
CA ASN A 138 -11.21 -18.81 -27.38
C ASN A 138 -10.58 -19.32 -26.07
N ASN A 139 -9.26 -19.46 -26.01
CA ASN A 139 -8.56 -19.75 -24.76
C ASN A 139 -8.60 -18.48 -23.90
N GLY A 140 -8.74 -18.60 -22.59
CA GLY A 140 -8.77 -17.44 -21.69
C GLY A 140 -8.23 -17.79 -20.32
N GLY A 141 -8.77 -17.15 -19.29
CA GLY A 141 -8.45 -17.45 -17.90
C GLY A 141 -9.69 -17.90 -17.13
N PHE A 142 -9.49 -18.35 -15.89
CA PHE A 142 -10.58 -18.61 -14.98
C PHE A 142 -10.19 -18.35 -13.53
N VAL A 143 -11.21 -18.13 -12.68
CA VAL A 143 -11.02 -17.89 -11.24
C VAL A 143 -10.70 -19.20 -10.55
N LEU A 144 -9.47 -19.35 -10.07
CA LEU A 144 -9.01 -20.54 -9.36
C LEU A 144 -9.27 -20.42 -7.85
N VAL A 145 -9.06 -19.24 -7.29
CA VAL A 145 -9.42 -18.91 -5.91
C VAL A 145 -10.23 -17.60 -5.92
N PRO A 146 -11.48 -17.59 -5.45
CA PRO A 146 -12.31 -16.40 -5.41
C PRO A 146 -11.71 -15.37 -4.43
N MET A 147 -12.09 -14.10 -4.60
CA MET A 147 -11.68 -13.02 -3.72
C MET A 147 -12.07 -13.31 -2.27
N GLY A 148 -11.12 -13.10 -1.37
CA GLY A 148 -11.34 -13.24 0.07
C GLY A 148 -10.22 -12.58 0.87
N ASP A 149 -10.49 -12.32 2.14
CA ASP A 149 -9.55 -11.68 3.06
C ASP A 149 -8.29 -12.54 3.25
N VAL A 150 -7.10 -11.97 2.97
CA VAL A 150 -5.84 -12.71 3.12
C VAL A 150 -5.52 -13.06 4.57
N ASN A 151 -6.12 -12.35 5.53
CA ASN A 151 -5.97 -12.65 6.96
C ASN A 151 -6.79 -13.89 7.38
N ASP A 152 -7.75 -14.34 6.57
CA ASP A 152 -8.47 -15.59 6.81
C ASP A 152 -7.53 -16.79 6.57
N PRO A 153 -7.25 -17.63 7.58
CA PRO A 153 -6.38 -18.79 7.44
C PRO A 153 -6.82 -19.76 6.34
N ASP A 154 -8.13 -19.89 6.09
CA ASP A 154 -8.68 -20.79 5.07
C ASP A 154 -8.43 -20.21 3.67
N GLN A 155 -8.62 -18.91 3.49
CA GLN A 155 -8.31 -18.21 2.24
C GLN A 155 -6.81 -18.27 1.93
N LYS A 156 -5.96 -17.98 2.92
CA LYS A 156 -4.50 -18.04 2.79
C LYS A 156 -4.02 -19.45 2.44
N SER A 157 -4.61 -20.47 3.05
CA SER A 157 -4.31 -21.86 2.75
C SER A 157 -4.78 -22.27 1.34
N ALA A 158 -5.95 -21.81 0.90
CA ALA A 158 -6.47 -22.04 -0.45
C ALA A 158 -5.57 -21.39 -1.52
N MET A 159 -5.11 -20.16 -1.28
CA MET A 159 -4.16 -19.46 -2.16
C MET A 159 -2.83 -20.23 -2.28
N ILE A 160 -2.19 -20.55 -1.15
CA ILE A 160 -0.89 -21.25 -1.15
C ILE A 160 -1.00 -22.61 -1.85
N SER A 161 -2.02 -23.40 -1.51
CA SER A 161 -2.21 -24.73 -2.12
C SER A 161 -2.51 -24.65 -3.62
N SER A 162 -3.29 -23.66 -4.05
CA SER A 162 -3.60 -23.46 -5.48
C SER A 162 -2.38 -23.02 -6.26
N ILE A 163 -1.57 -22.10 -5.72
CA ILE A 163 -0.29 -21.69 -6.34
C ILE A 163 0.65 -22.88 -6.48
N GLN A 164 0.81 -23.70 -5.43
CA GLN A 164 1.62 -24.93 -5.50
C GLN A 164 1.12 -25.94 -6.54
N GLY A 165 -0.18 -25.93 -6.83
CA GLY A 165 -0.83 -26.84 -7.77
C GLY A 165 -0.77 -26.41 -9.23
N LEU A 166 -0.32 -25.19 -9.54
CA LEU A 166 -0.25 -24.68 -10.92
C LEU A 166 0.67 -25.56 -11.79
N GLN A 167 0.32 -25.70 -13.07
CA GLN A 167 1.08 -26.48 -14.05
C GLN A 167 1.35 -25.66 -15.31
N ALA A 168 2.54 -25.84 -15.91
CA ALA A 168 2.95 -25.15 -17.14
C ALA A 168 2.45 -25.90 -18.38
N ASN A 169 1.16 -25.80 -18.69
CA ASN A 169 0.53 -26.53 -19.79
C ASN A 169 -0.44 -25.70 -20.65
N ALA A 170 -0.63 -24.41 -20.36
CA ALA A 170 -1.54 -23.53 -21.09
C ALA A 170 -0.90 -22.89 -22.34
N TYR A 171 -1.74 -22.22 -23.13
CA TYR A 171 -1.28 -21.18 -24.07
C TYR A 171 -1.15 -19.84 -23.33
N THR A 172 -0.87 -18.74 -24.04
CA THR A 172 -0.76 -17.38 -23.45
C THR A 172 -1.90 -16.47 -23.94
N PRO A 173 -3.16 -16.73 -23.56
CA PRO A 173 -4.32 -15.91 -23.95
C PRO A 173 -4.46 -14.68 -23.05
N LEU A 174 -3.50 -13.76 -23.17
CA LEU A 174 -3.28 -12.68 -22.22
C LEU A 174 -4.48 -11.71 -22.13
N HIS A 175 -5.02 -11.30 -23.27
CA HIS A 175 -6.18 -10.42 -23.38
C HIS A 175 -7.47 -11.10 -22.94
N GLU A 176 -7.71 -12.35 -23.33
CA GLU A 176 -8.91 -13.07 -22.89
C GLU A 176 -8.90 -13.35 -21.39
N ALA A 177 -7.75 -13.73 -20.82
CA ALA A 177 -7.62 -13.95 -19.40
C ALA A 177 -7.79 -12.65 -18.59
N TYR A 178 -7.28 -11.54 -19.12
CA TYR A 178 -7.48 -10.22 -18.54
C TYR A 178 -8.93 -9.73 -18.68
N ASP A 179 -9.60 -9.98 -19.82
CA ASP A 179 -11.04 -9.73 -20.00
C ASP A 179 -11.88 -10.55 -19.00
N GLU A 180 -11.52 -11.80 -18.72
CA GLU A 180 -12.20 -12.61 -17.69
C GLU A 180 -11.99 -12.04 -16.29
N ALA A 181 -10.78 -11.53 -15.97
CA ALA A 181 -10.53 -10.85 -14.69
C ALA A 181 -11.40 -9.58 -14.55
N GLY A 182 -11.50 -8.78 -15.61
CA GLY A 182 -12.42 -7.64 -15.68
C GLY A 182 -13.88 -8.06 -15.50
N ARG A 183 -14.32 -9.14 -16.16
CA ARG A 183 -15.68 -9.70 -15.99
C ARG A 183 -15.95 -10.15 -14.56
N TYR A 184 -14.95 -10.75 -13.90
CA TYR A 184 -15.07 -11.16 -12.51
C TYR A 184 -15.25 -9.97 -11.59
N LEU A 185 -14.40 -8.94 -11.73
CA LEU A 185 -14.53 -7.69 -10.96
C LEU A 185 -15.88 -7.01 -11.22
N ARG A 186 -16.37 -6.98 -12.46
CA ARG A 186 -17.62 -6.30 -12.86
C ARG A 186 -18.91 -7.09 -12.60
N GLY A 187 -18.83 -8.37 -12.23
CA GLY A 187 -20.01 -9.24 -12.11
C GLY A 187 -20.69 -9.57 -13.45
N ASP A 188 -19.93 -9.54 -14.54
CA ASP A 188 -20.42 -9.86 -15.89
C ASP A 188 -20.63 -11.39 -16.08
N ASP A 189 -21.16 -11.79 -17.24
CA ASP A 189 -21.32 -13.20 -17.60
C ASP A 189 -19.96 -13.94 -17.66
N VAL A 190 -19.90 -15.13 -17.05
CA VAL A 190 -18.75 -16.03 -17.12
C VAL A 190 -18.57 -16.55 -18.55
N LYS A 191 -17.42 -16.28 -19.17
CA LYS A 191 -17.14 -16.65 -20.57
C LYS A 191 -16.11 -17.77 -20.66
N TYR A 192 -14.88 -17.50 -20.24
CA TYR A 192 -13.77 -18.45 -20.34
C TYR A 192 -13.73 -19.42 -19.15
N GLY A 193 -14.33 -19.03 -18.02
CA GLY A 193 -14.60 -19.91 -16.88
C GLY A 193 -15.70 -20.95 -17.10
N LYS A 194 -16.33 -21.01 -18.28
CA LYS A 194 -17.46 -21.90 -18.62
C LYS A 194 -17.17 -22.70 -19.90
N LYS A 195 -17.33 -24.03 -19.82
CA LYS A 195 -17.01 -24.97 -20.91
C LYS A 195 -18.18 -25.88 -21.26
N TYR A 196 -18.12 -26.48 -22.45
CA TYR A 196 -19.05 -27.51 -22.92
C TYR A 196 -18.30 -28.80 -23.26
N GLY A 197 -18.69 -29.92 -22.66
CA GLY A 197 -18.02 -31.22 -22.87
C GLY A 197 -18.78 -32.40 -22.26
N ASN A 198 -18.29 -33.62 -22.49
CA ASN A 198 -18.85 -34.83 -21.87
C ASN A 198 -18.40 -34.92 -20.41
N VAL A 199 -19.36 -34.94 -19.48
CA VAL A 199 -19.10 -34.94 -18.03
C VAL A 199 -19.80 -36.13 -17.39
N SER A 200 -19.14 -36.81 -16.45
CA SER A 200 -19.74 -37.85 -15.61
C SER A 200 -19.43 -37.61 -14.13
N CYS A 201 -20.37 -37.97 -13.24
CA CYS A 201 -20.23 -37.73 -11.80
C CYS A 201 -20.33 -38.99 -10.94
N SER A 202 -19.54 -39.04 -9.87
CA SER A 202 -19.67 -40.01 -8.77
C SER A 202 -20.42 -39.38 -7.61
N VAL A 203 -21.65 -39.84 -7.38
CA VAL A 203 -22.55 -39.34 -6.31
C VAL A 203 -22.06 -39.72 -4.91
N GLU A 204 -21.19 -40.75 -4.79
CA GLU A 204 -20.63 -41.19 -3.50
C GLU A 204 -19.37 -40.43 -3.08
N GLU A 205 -18.61 -39.87 -4.02
CA GLU A 205 -17.32 -39.22 -3.76
C GLU A 205 -17.33 -37.71 -4.03
N ASN A 206 -18.47 -37.15 -4.50
CA ASN A 206 -18.55 -35.79 -5.06
C ASN A 206 -17.46 -35.56 -6.12
N THR A 207 -17.16 -36.54 -6.97
CA THR A 207 -16.11 -36.42 -7.99
C THR A 207 -16.71 -36.32 -9.38
N VAL A 208 -16.19 -35.39 -10.19
CA VAL A 208 -16.47 -35.22 -11.60
C VAL A 208 -15.31 -35.83 -12.38
N THR A 209 -15.60 -36.79 -13.27
CA THR A 209 -14.62 -37.51 -14.08
C THR A 209 -14.77 -37.12 -15.55
N VAL A 210 -13.65 -36.73 -16.14
CA VAL A 210 -13.47 -36.46 -17.58
C VAL A 210 -12.68 -37.64 -18.17
N ASP A 211 -13.32 -38.41 -19.06
CA ASP A 211 -12.72 -39.63 -19.64
C ASP A 211 -11.62 -39.34 -20.69
N GLY A 212 -10.58 -40.17 -20.75
CA GLY A 212 -9.55 -40.14 -21.81
C GLY A 212 -10.03 -40.72 -23.14
N TYR A 213 -9.40 -40.36 -24.27
CA TYR A 213 -9.84 -40.77 -25.61
C TYR A 213 -8.71 -40.87 -26.66
N TYR A 214 -9.05 -41.44 -27.83
CA TYR A 214 -8.17 -41.57 -28.99
C TYR A 214 -8.38 -40.41 -29.99
N GLU A 215 -7.30 -39.77 -30.44
CA GLU A 215 -7.29 -38.73 -31.47
C GLU A 215 -6.77 -39.26 -32.82
N ASP A 216 -7.27 -38.76 -33.96
CA ASP A 216 -6.74 -39.05 -35.31
C ASP A 216 -5.47 -38.22 -35.63
N VAL A 217 -4.41 -38.85 -36.12
CA VAL A 217 -3.20 -38.18 -36.63
C VAL A 217 -3.47 -37.63 -38.04
N LYS A 218 -3.78 -36.34 -38.17
CA LYS A 218 -3.97 -35.66 -39.47
C LYS A 218 -2.65 -35.20 -40.11
N GLN A 219 -1.83 -36.12 -40.61
CA GLN A 219 -0.77 -35.82 -41.58
C GLN A 219 -1.15 -36.34 -42.99
N CYS A 220 -1.23 -35.46 -44.00
CA CYS A 220 -1.44 -35.88 -45.39
C CYS A 220 -0.12 -36.45 -45.98
N GLN A 221 -0.11 -37.68 -46.50
CA GLN A 221 1.04 -38.27 -47.24
C GLN A 221 0.77 -38.49 -48.73
N VAL A 222 1.81 -38.38 -49.58
CA VAL A 222 1.70 -38.50 -51.06
C VAL A 222 1.26 -39.91 -51.40
N CYS A 223 0.24 -40.08 -52.24
CA CYS A 223 -0.08 -41.38 -52.82
C CYS A 223 1.02 -41.80 -53.82
N ASN A 224 2.00 -42.58 -53.38
CA ASN A 224 3.13 -43.00 -54.20
C ASN A 224 2.91 -44.41 -54.78
N VAL A 225 2.76 -44.52 -56.11
CA VAL A 225 2.67 -45.81 -56.82
C VAL A 225 4.07 -46.22 -57.29
N PRO A 226 4.63 -47.37 -56.88
CA PRO A 226 5.99 -47.76 -57.28
C PRO A 226 6.12 -47.94 -58.80
N GLY A 227 7.01 -47.18 -59.45
CA GLY A 227 7.43 -47.39 -60.84
C GLY A 227 7.22 -46.25 -61.85
N TYR A 228 6.62 -45.11 -61.45
CA TYR A 228 6.41 -43.94 -62.33
C TYR A 228 6.79 -42.62 -61.63
N SER A 229 7.25 -41.62 -62.38
CA SER A 229 7.61 -40.29 -61.85
C SER A 229 6.50 -39.24 -62.09
N THR A 230 6.47 -38.23 -61.23
CA THR A 230 5.37 -37.28 -60.98
C THR A 230 5.01 -36.29 -62.12
N ASN A 231 5.57 -36.44 -63.31
CA ASN A 231 5.41 -35.46 -64.42
C ASN A 231 4.68 -36.01 -65.67
N ASP A 232 4.01 -37.17 -65.61
CA ASP A 232 3.24 -37.70 -66.74
C ASP A 232 1.77 -37.20 -66.72
N TYR A 233 1.44 -36.27 -67.62
CA TYR A 233 0.12 -35.60 -67.74
C TYR A 233 -1.04 -36.52 -68.16
N ARG A 234 -0.83 -37.85 -68.28
CA ARG A 234 -1.86 -38.82 -68.67
C ARG A 234 -2.50 -39.57 -67.51
N ILE A 235 -2.09 -39.31 -66.27
CA ILE A 235 -2.73 -39.85 -65.06
C ILE A 235 -3.56 -38.74 -64.44
N SER A 236 -4.87 -38.74 -64.71
CA SER A 236 -5.80 -37.84 -64.02
C SER A 236 -6.00 -38.35 -62.58
N PRO A 237 -5.94 -37.48 -61.57
CA PRO A 237 -6.05 -37.88 -60.16
C PRO A 237 -7.47 -38.31 -59.72
N SER A 238 -8.42 -38.36 -60.65
CA SER A 238 -9.80 -38.83 -60.45
C SER A 238 -9.97 -40.34 -60.26
N ARG A 239 -8.94 -41.09 -59.83
CA ARG A 239 -8.96 -42.57 -59.77
C ARG A 239 -8.89 -43.19 -58.36
N CYS A 240 -8.99 -42.38 -57.31
CA CYS A 240 -9.20 -42.85 -55.94
C CYS A 240 -10.64 -42.55 -55.51
N TYR A 241 -11.59 -43.42 -55.87
CA TYR A 241 -13.00 -43.34 -55.43
C TYR A 241 -13.47 -44.62 -54.72
N ILE A 242 -13.99 -44.49 -53.50
CA ILE A 242 -14.76 -45.55 -52.83
C ILE A 242 -16.21 -45.43 -53.36
N ASP A 243 -16.79 -46.53 -53.86
CA ASP A 243 -18.17 -46.60 -54.39
C ASP A 243 -19.15 -46.93 -53.24
N GLU A 244 -20.16 -46.09 -53.03
CA GLU A 244 -21.10 -46.16 -51.90
C GLU A 244 -22.28 -47.15 -52.09
N ARG A 245 -22.28 -48.01 -53.13
CA ARG A 245 -23.49 -48.80 -53.46
C ARG A 245 -23.70 -50.16 -52.78
N TYR A 246 -22.91 -50.57 -51.78
CA TYR A 246 -23.19 -51.79 -51.00
C TYR A 246 -22.78 -51.66 -49.54
N TRP A 247 -23.74 -51.81 -48.62
CA TRP A 247 -23.52 -51.93 -47.18
C TRP A 247 -22.86 -53.28 -46.83
N VAL A 248 -21.52 -53.36 -46.81
CA VAL A 248 -20.75 -54.34 -46.00
C VAL A 248 -19.35 -53.77 -45.68
N GLN A 249 -18.91 -53.95 -44.42
CA GLN A 249 -17.56 -53.67 -43.93
C GLN A 249 -16.45 -54.28 -44.83
N THR A 250 -15.36 -53.52 -45.01
CA THR A 250 -14.09 -53.82 -45.74
C THR A 250 -14.08 -53.58 -47.27
N GLY A 251 -13.80 -52.33 -47.67
CA GLY A 251 -13.53 -51.97 -49.06
C GLY A 251 -12.14 -52.43 -49.52
N ARG A 252 -12.08 -53.56 -50.23
CA ARG A 252 -10.93 -53.96 -51.07
C ARG A 252 -11.02 -53.26 -52.42
N TRP A 253 -9.88 -52.84 -52.99
CA TRP A 253 -9.82 -52.26 -54.34
C TRP A 253 -9.43 -53.30 -55.39
N TRP A 254 -9.92 -53.14 -56.62
CA TRP A 254 -9.48 -53.92 -57.80
C TRP A 254 -9.38 -53.05 -59.05
N TRP A 255 -8.42 -53.40 -59.92
CA TRP A 255 -8.14 -52.74 -61.20
C TRP A 255 -8.71 -53.55 -62.37
N GLN A 256 -9.27 -52.87 -63.38
CA GLN A 256 -9.57 -53.48 -64.68
C GLN A 256 -8.90 -52.63 -65.77
N GLY A 257 -7.90 -53.20 -66.42
CA GLY A 257 -7.38 -52.74 -67.69
C GLY A 257 -7.04 -53.93 -68.59
N GLU A 258 -7.10 -53.68 -69.89
CA GLU A 258 -6.80 -54.67 -70.92
C GLU A 258 -5.36 -55.17 -70.76
N TYR A 259 -5.23 -56.50 -70.76
CA TYR A 259 -4.01 -57.31 -70.57
C TYR A 259 -3.55 -57.56 -69.11
N ARG A 260 -4.05 -58.71 -68.60
CA ARG A 260 -3.52 -59.66 -67.58
C ARG A 260 -2.00 -59.52 -67.34
N THR A 261 -1.39 -59.62 -66.15
CA THR A 261 -1.74 -60.29 -64.88
C THR A 261 -0.66 -59.92 -63.85
N GLN A 262 -1.01 -59.25 -62.75
CA GLN A 262 -0.38 -59.40 -61.42
C GLN A 262 -1.24 -58.66 -60.38
N ARG A 263 -1.56 -59.34 -59.27
CA ARG A 263 -2.29 -58.76 -58.12
C ARG A 263 -1.30 -58.57 -56.97
N VAL A 264 -1.21 -57.36 -56.43
CA VAL A 264 -0.49 -57.06 -55.17
C VAL A 264 -1.53 -56.66 -54.14
N ASN A 265 -1.50 -57.27 -52.96
CA ASN A 265 -2.39 -56.95 -51.84
C ASN A 265 -1.67 -55.97 -50.89
N GLY A 266 -2.33 -54.86 -50.56
CA GLY A 266 -2.00 -54.00 -49.42
C GLY A 266 -3.28 -53.65 -48.66
N THR A 267 -3.17 -53.50 -47.34
CA THR A 267 -4.28 -53.06 -46.47
C THR A 267 -4.10 -51.57 -46.20
N LEU A 268 -5.09 -50.76 -46.56
CA LEU A 268 -5.16 -49.33 -46.25
C LEU A 268 -6.37 -49.16 -45.31
N SER A 269 -6.18 -48.69 -44.08
CA SER A 269 -7.27 -48.23 -43.21
C SER A 269 -7.51 -46.76 -43.52
N THR A 270 -8.49 -46.48 -44.37
CA THR A 270 -8.88 -45.13 -44.75
C THR A 270 -10.25 -44.81 -44.19
N VAL A 271 -10.40 -43.58 -43.70
CA VAL A 271 -11.71 -42.98 -43.46
C VAL A 271 -12.39 -42.76 -44.82
N SER A 272 -13.67 -43.09 -44.95
CA SER A 272 -14.43 -42.78 -46.17
C SER A 272 -14.50 -41.27 -46.38
N ASN A 273 -14.19 -40.82 -47.61
CA ASN A 273 -14.19 -39.42 -48.09
C ASN A 273 -13.00 -38.51 -47.74
N SER A 274 -11.83 -39.04 -47.34
CA SER A 274 -10.63 -38.21 -47.17
C SER A 274 -9.88 -37.96 -48.49
N GLN A 275 -10.01 -36.78 -49.08
CA GLN A 275 -9.08 -36.26 -50.09
C GLN A 275 -8.47 -34.94 -49.58
N CYS A 276 -7.13 -34.84 -49.47
CA CYS A 276 -6.47 -33.55 -49.29
C CYS A 276 -6.19 -32.91 -50.67
N THR A 277 -6.57 -31.64 -50.87
CA THR A 277 -6.25 -30.86 -52.08
C THR A 277 -5.27 -29.73 -51.77
N ASP A 278 -4.17 -29.67 -52.52
CA ASP A 278 -3.26 -28.51 -52.57
C ASP A 278 -3.70 -27.53 -53.69
N TRP A 279 -3.18 -26.30 -53.65
CA TRP A 279 -3.46 -25.09 -54.45
C TRP A 279 -3.43 -25.27 -55.98
N SER A 280 -3.06 -26.44 -56.50
CA SER A 280 -3.07 -26.78 -57.94
C SER A 280 -4.16 -27.78 -58.37
N GLN A 281 -5.13 -28.13 -57.51
CA GLN A 281 -6.29 -28.99 -57.83
C GLN A 281 -5.95 -30.42 -58.36
N ASN A 282 -4.90 -31.08 -57.83
CA ASN A 282 -4.67 -32.50 -58.09
C ASN A 282 -4.98 -33.38 -56.85
N PRO A 283 -6.01 -34.26 -56.87
CA PRO A 283 -6.29 -35.17 -55.75
C PRO A 283 -5.28 -36.33 -55.65
N GLY A 284 -4.47 -36.38 -54.59
CA GLY A 284 -3.43 -37.41 -54.46
C GLY A 284 -2.92 -37.73 -53.05
N TRP A 285 -3.67 -37.43 -51.99
CA TRP A 285 -3.16 -37.50 -50.60
C TRP A 285 -4.16 -38.14 -49.62
N VAL A 286 -3.66 -38.94 -48.67
CA VAL A 286 -4.43 -39.71 -47.66
C VAL A 286 -3.81 -39.57 -46.25
N VAL A 287 -4.63 -39.69 -45.19
CA VAL A 287 -4.27 -39.60 -43.76
C VAL A 287 -4.08 -40.99 -43.12
N THR A 288 -3.15 -41.15 -42.16
CA THR A 288 -2.93 -42.43 -41.44
C THR A 288 -2.60 -42.28 -39.93
N GLY A 289 -3.45 -42.82 -39.03
CA GLY A 289 -3.13 -43.19 -37.62
C GLY A 289 -4.00 -42.55 -36.52
N GLU A 290 -4.00 -43.13 -35.30
CA GLU A 290 -4.65 -42.61 -34.06
C GLU A 290 -3.65 -42.61 -32.86
N ASN A 291 -3.78 -41.66 -31.91
CA ASN A 291 -2.98 -41.50 -30.68
C ASN A 291 -3.89 -41.48 -29.42
N TRP A 292 -3.43 -41.94 -28.25
CA TRP A 292 -4.24 -42.07 -27.01
C TRP A 292 -3.86 -41.01 -25.97
N VAL A 293 -4.85 -40.32 -25.40
CA VAL A 293 -4.67 -39.29 -24.36
C VAL A 293 -5.43 -39.70 -23.09
N GLU A 294 -4.78 -39.59 -21.93
CA GLU A 294 -5.26 -40.03 -20.62
C GLU A 294 -6.13 -38.95 -19.94
N GLY A 295 -7.26 -39.32 -19.32
CA GLY A 295 -8.22 -38.38 -18.68
C GLY A 295 -7.90 -38.03 -17.21
N TYR A 296 -8.74 -37.21 -16.56
CA TYR A 296 -8.56 -36.78 -15.16
C TYR A 296 -9.88 -36.60 -14.37
N THR A 297 -9.76 -36.54 -13.04
CA THR A 297 -10.89 -36.47 -12.08
C THR A 297 -10.67 -35.35 -11.08
N TYR A 298 -11.71 -34.57 -10.76
CA TYR A 298 -11.70 -33.56 -9.69
C TYR A 298 -12.94 -33.67 -8.79
N THR A 299 -12.97 -32.99 -7.65
CA THR A 299 -14.05 -33.10 -6.64
C THR A 299 -14.94 -31.86 -6.65
N GLU A 300 -16.23 -32.02 -6.95
CA GLU A 300 -17.25 -30.96 -6.96
C GLU A 300 -18.62 -31.49 -6.48
N THR A 301 -19.38 -30.66 -5.77
CA THR A 301 -20.76 -31.00 -5.37
C THR A 301 -21.75 -30.47 -6.42
N VAL A 302 -22.02 -31.27 -7.46
CA VAL A 302 -22.95 -30.86 -8.52
C VAL A 302 -24.37 -31.32 -8.21
N LYS A 303 -25.32 -30.37 -8.21
CA LYS A 303 -26.75 -30.66 -8.16
C LYS A 303 -27.21 -30.96 -9.59
N ASP A 304 -27.72 -32.17 -9.83
CA ASP A 304 -28.29 -32.65 -11.12
C ASP A 304 -27.30 -33.18 -12.19
N CYS A 305 -26.08 -33.58 -11.83
CA CYS A 305 -25.16 -34.25 -12.77
C CYS A 305 -25.48 -35.76 -12.95
N GLU A 306 -25.53 -36.23 -14.19
CA GLU A 306 -25.79 -37.64 -14.50
C GLU A 306 -24.55 -38.53 -14.28
N THR A 307 -24.76 -39.75 -13.78
CA THR A 307 -23.70 -40.76 -13.58
C THR A 307 -23.16 -41.35 -14.89
N THR A 308 -23.77 -41.01 -16.01
CA THR A 308 -23.36 -41.42 -17.37
C THR A 308 -22.84 -40.21 -18.12
N PRO A 309 -21.69 -40.31 -18.84
CA PRO A 309 -21.15 -39.20 -19.61
C PRO A 309 -22.18 -38.61 -20.57
N SER A 310 -22.52 -37.34 -20.37
CA SER A 310 -23.41 -36.59 -21.26
C SER A 310 -22.78 -35.23 -21.57
N ALA A 311 -23.01 -34.76 -22.80
CA ALA A 311 -22.50 -33.46 -23.23
C ALA A 311 -23.33 -32.36 -22.56
N GLN A 312 -22.71 -31.59 -21.67
CA GLN A 312 -23.38 -30.53 -20.93
C GLN A 312 -22.42 -29.37 -20.65
N TYR A 313 -23.00 -28.24 -20.24
CA TYR A 313 -22.24 -27.09 -19.75
C TYR A 313 -21.77 -27.33 -18.33
N PHE A 314 -20.53 -26.95 -18.06
CA PHE A 314 -19.96 -26.94 -16.73
C PHE A 314 -19.01 -25.75 -16.57
N TYR A 315 -18.71 -25.39 -15.34
CA TYR A 315 -17.82 -24.28 -15.01
C TYR A 315 -16.48 -24.83 -14.54
N VAL A 316 -15.39 -24.17 -14.94
CA VAL A 316 -14.04 -24.44 -14.45
C VAL A 316 -13.59 -23.41 -13.42
N SER A 317 -14.25 -22.25 -13.36
CA SER A 317 -14.05 -21.31 -12.25
C SER A 317 -14.54 -21.91 -10.94
N ASP A 318 -13.95 -21.49 -9.81
CA ASP A 318 -14.36 -21.91 -8.48
C ASP A 318 -15.87 -21.60 -8.27
N PRO A 319 -16.69 -22.58 -7.82
CA PRO A 319 -18.14 -22.40 -7.65
C PRO A 319 -18.57 -21.25 -6.73
N ARG A 320 -17.69 -20.74 -5.87
CA ARG A 320 -17.97 -19.57 -5.02
C ARG A 320 -17.90 -18.26 -5.80
N SER A 321 -17.22 -18.24 -6.94
CA SER A 321 -16.99 -17.02 -7.72
C SER A 321 -18.18 -16.61 -8.59
N TYR A 322 -19.15 -17.48 -8.86
CA TYR A 322 -20.27 -17.21 -9.78
C TYR A 322 -21.61 -17.76 -9.29
N ASP A 323 -22.72 -17.27 -9.83
CA ASP A 323 -24.06 -17.85 -9.66
C ASP A 323 -24.40 -18.73 -10.86
N ALA A 324 -24.44 -20.05 -10.64
CA ALA A 324 -24.75 -21.04 -11.67
C ALA A 324 -26.13 -20.87 -12.32
N THR A 325 -27.06 -20.19 -11.65
CA THR A 325 -28.43 -19.98 -12.14
C THR A 325 -28.48 -18.87 -13.18
N THR A 326 -27.73 -17.79 -12.95
CA THR A 326 -27.67 -16.62 -13.82
C THR A 326 -26.55 -16.74 -14.85
N GLY A 327 -25.48 -17.46 -14.51
CA GLY A 327 -24.26 -17.58 -15.29
C GLY A 327 -23.32 -16.37 -15.17
N LYS A 328 -23.55 -15.51 -14.16
CA LYS A 328 -22.76 -14.30 -13.89
C LYS A 328 -21.77 -14.51 -12.74
N TYR A 329 -20.68 -13.76 -12.79
CA TYR A 329 -19.76 -13.65 -11.67
C TYR A 329 -20.39 -12.92 -10.48
N ASN A 330 -20.03 -13.35 -9.27
CA ASN A 330 -20.29 -12.63 -8.04
C ASN A 330 -19.18 -11.57 -7.90
N SER A 331 -19.49 -10.31 -8.22
CA SER A 331 -18.49 -9.24 -8.12
C SER A 331 -17.93 -9.13 -6.69
N PRO A 332 -16.61 -9.00 -6.54
CA PRO A 332 -15.97 -8.69 -5.27
C PRO A 332 -15.95 -7.19 -4.92
N ILE A 333 -16.33 -6.30 -5.84
CA ILE A 333 -16.41 -4.86 -5.57
C ILE A 333 -17.76 -4.61 -4.88
N VAL A 334 -17.70 -4.23 -3.61
CA VAL A 334 -18.90 -4.11 -2.76
C VAL A 334 -19.10 -2.71 -2.20
N ASN A 335 -18.11 -1.83 -2.34
CA ASN A 335 -18.10 -0.48 -1.80
C ASN A 335 -17.37 0.50 -2.75
N SER A 336 -17.81 1.75 -2.76
CA SER A 336 -17.35 2.80 -3.67
C SER A 336 -15.93 3.28 -3.39
N CYS A 337 -15.49 3.20 -2.13
CA CYS A 337 -14.14 3.53 -1.68
C CYS A 337 -13.17 2.34 -1.83
N GLN A 338 -13.62 1.19 -2.34
CA GLN A 338 -12.78 0.00 -2.48
C GLN A 338 -11.82 0.14 -3.66
N SER A 339 -10.51 0.21 -3.39
CA SER A 339 -9.47 0.12 -4.42
C SER A 339 -9.46 -1.28 -5.05
N ASN A 340 -9.44 -1.37 -6.39
CA ASN A 340 -9.50 -2.62 -7.14
C ASN A 340 -8.29 -2.75 -8.07
N ASN A 341 -7.59 -3.88 -7.97
CA ASN A 341 -6.27 -4.03 -8.57
C ASN A 341 -6.13 -5.39 -9.27
N ILE A 342 -5.47 -5.41 -10.42
CA ILE A 342 -5.09 -6.64 -11.13
C ILE A 342 -3.57 -6.65 -11.32
N VAL A 343 -2.92 -7.76 -10.96
CA VAL A 343 -1.51 -8.00 -11.20
C VAL A 343 -1.37 -9.10 -12.23
N VAL A 344 -0.83 -8.75 -13.40
CA VAL A 344 -0.61 -9.68 -14.51
C VAL A 344 0.85 -10.10 -14.54
N PHE A 345 1.10 -11.37 -14.28
CA PHE A 345 2.43 -11.97 -14.35
C PHE A 345 2.53 -12.86 -15.60
N THR A 346 3.47 -12.58 -16.51
CA THR A 346 3.63 -13.36 -17.76
C THR A 346 5.06 -13.42 -18.27
N ASP A 347 5.42 -14.53 -18.95
CA ASP A 347 6.77 -14.77 -19.48
C ASP A 347 6.94 -14.65 -21.00
N GLY A 348 5.93 -14.13 -21.70
CA GLY A 348 5.97 -14.08 -23.16
C GLY A 348 4.94 -13.18 -23.84
N VAL A 349 4.98 -13.23 -25.17
CA VAL A 349 4.03 -12.52 -26.06
C VAL A 349 2.72 -13.32 -26.12
N SER A 350 1.61 -12.59 -26.14
CA SER A 350 0.26 -13.10 -26.38
C SER A 350 0.21 -14.11 -27.54
N SER A 351 -0.41 -15.28 -27.31
CA SER A 351 -0.64 -16.29 -28.34
C SER A 351 -2.09 -16.78 -28.30
N GLN A 352 -2.73 -16.80 -29.47
CA GLN A 352 -4.16 -17.10 -29.62
C GLN A 352 -5.06 -16.08 -28.91
N ASP A 353 -4.80 -14.80 -29.19
CA ASP A 353 -5.26 -13.62 -28.44
C ASP A 353 -6.04 -12.69 -29.41
N GLY A 354 -7.37 -12.70 -29.36
CA GLY A 354 -8.26 -11.80 -30.11
C GLY A 354 -9.76 -12.13 -30.08
N ALA A 355 -10.23 -13.06 -29.24
CA ALA A 355 -11.66 -13.37 -29.10
C ALA A 355 -12.43 -12.42 -28.17
N SER A 356 -11.71 -11.60 -27.39
CA SER A 356 -12.29 -10.51 -26.61
C SER A 356 -12.16 -9.14 -27.29
N ASP A 357 -11.59 -9.08 -28.50
CA ASP A 357 -11.33 -7.83 -29.20
C ASP A 357 -12.59 -7.01 -29.49
N GLU A 358 -13.62 -7.65 -30.07
CA GLU A 358 -14.88 -6.99 -30.41
C GLU A 358 -15.57 -6.42 -29.16
N ARG A 359 -15.54 -7.14 -28.04
CA ARG A 359 -16.07 -6.64 -26.77
C ARG A 359 -15.29 -5.44 -26.27
N THR A 360 -13.96 -5.54 -26.26
CA THR A 360 -13.10 -4.46 -25.78
C THR A 360 -13.30 -3.19 -26.58
N HIS A 361 -13.41 -3.35 -27.90
CA HIS A 361 -13.75 -2.27 -28.82
C HIS A 361 -15.08 -1.61 -28.44
N ASP A 362 -16.12 -2.39 -28.20
CA ASP A 362 -17.44 -1.86 -27.83
C ASP A 362 -17.43 -1.15 -26.47
N LEU A 363 -16.67 -1.68 -25.50
CA LEU A 363 -16.48 -1.08 -24.19
C LEU A 363 -15.70 0.24 -24.29
N LEU A 364 -14.57 0.26 -25.00
CA LEU A 364 -13.76 1.46 -25.18
C LEU A 364 -14.57 2.58 -25.85
N ASN A 365 -15.38 2.25 -26.86
CA ASN A 365 -16.25 3.21 -27.55
C ASN A 365 -17.46 3.66 -26.71
N SER A 366 -17.74 3.01 -25.58
CA SER A 366 -18.78 3.45 -24.64
C SER A 366 -18.31 4.58 -23.72
N LEU A 367 -16.99 4.81 -23.61
CA LEU A 367 -16.44 5.91 -22.83
C LEU A 367 -16.79 7.25 -23.46
N THR A 368 -17.19 8.20 -22.61
CA THR A 368 -17.40 9.60 -23.03
C THR A 368 -16.07 10.34 -23.23
N ASP A 369 -15.01 9.91 -22.53
CA ASP A 369 -13.67 10.44 -22.71
C ASP A 369 -13.02 9.83 -23.97
N THR A 370 -12.47 10.71 -24.81
CA THR A 370 -11.76 10.35 -26.04
C THR A 370 -10.24 10.61 -25.93
N SER A 371 -9.72 10.88 -24.73
CA SER A 371 -8.30 11.19 -24.49
C SER A 371 -7.36 10.04 -24.87
N TRP A 372 -7.86 8.80 -24.89
CA TRP A 372 -7.17 7.62 -25.42
C TRP A 372 -6.85 7.70 -26.91
N MET A 373 -7.57 8.52 -27.69
CA MET A 373 -7.37 8.64 -29.14
C MET A 373 -6.03 9.30 -29.45
N GLY A 374 -5.03 8.49 -29.84
CA GLY A 374 -3.69 8.94 -30.21
C GLY A 374 -2.58 8.52 -29.24
N LEU A 375 -2.93 7.80 -28.16
CA LEU A 375 -1.93 7.15 -27.32
C LEU A 375 -1.16 6.07 -28.12
N PRO A 376 0.17 5.96 -27.94
CA PRO A 376 0.96 4.95 -28.62
C PRO A 376 0.40 3.53 -28.44
N GLY A 377 0.28 2.76 -29.51
CA GLY A 377 -0.20 1.37 -29.41
C GLY A 377 -1.70 1.21 -29.14
N MET A 378 -2.48 2.29 -29.01
CA MET A 378 -3.95 2.21 -28.98
C MET A 378 -4.56 2.36 -30.38
N SER A 379 -5.62 1.60 -30.66
CA SER A 379 -6.37 1.68 -31.91
C SER A 379 -7.86 1.41 -31.68
N SER A 380 -8.71 2.23 -32.29
CA SER A 380 -10.15 2.01 -32.32
C SER A 380 -10.57 0.77 -33.14
N ASN A 381 -9.64 -0.02 -33.69
CA ASN A 381 -9.95 -1.33 -34.30
C ASN A 381 -9.02 -2.41 -33.76
N CYS A 382 -8.27 -2.12 -32.68
CA CYS A 382 -7.23 -2.98 -32.09
C CYS A 382 -6.18 -3.49 -33.09
N SER A 383 -6.05 -2.80 -34.24
CA SER A 383 -5.12 -3.13 -35.30
C SER A 383 -3.77 -2.45 -35.03
N THR A 384 -2.92 -3.04 -34.21
CA THR A 384 -1.52 -2.60 -34.12
C THR A 384 -0.65 -3.43 -35.06
N THR A 385 0.21 -2.76 -35.82
CA THR A 385 1.05 -3.40 -36.84
C THR A 385 2.06 -4.36 -36.21
N GLY A 386 1.77 -5.66 -36.18
CA GLY A 386 2.74 -6.70 -35.81
C GLY A 386 2.14 -7.97 -35.20
N SER A 387 1.55 -8.84 -36.03
CA SER A 387 1.29 -10.28 -35.79
C SER A 387 0.58 -10.78 -34.51
N SER A 388 0.12 -9.92 -33.62
CA SER A 388 -0.93 -10.26 -32.64
C SER A 388 -1.84 -9.04 -32.46
N ASP A 389 -2.86 -8.92 -33.31
CA ASP A 389 -3.95 -7.97 -33.14
C ASP A 389 -4.66 -8.33 -31.82
N SER A 390 -4.42 -7.59 -30.72
CA SER A 390 -5.20 -7.76 -29.48
C SER A 390 -5.42 -6.45 -28.76
N CYS A 391 -6.60 -6.28 -28.16
CA CYS A 391 -7.02 -5.03 -27.49
C CYS A 391 -6.55 -4.93 -26.03
N LEU A 392 -5.36 -5.43 -25.69
CA LEU A 392 -4.91 -5.54 -24.30
C LEU A 392 -4.78 -4.17 -23.62
N GLU A 393 -4.10 -3.24 -24.28
CA GLU A 393 -3.92 -1.87 -23.81
C GLU A 393 -5.26 -1.11 -23.72
N GLU A 394 -6.16 -1.33 -24.66
CA GLU A 394 -7.51 -0.75 -24.69
C GLU A 394 -8.39 -1.25 -23.54
N MET A 395 -8.34 -2.54 -23.22
CA MET A 395 -9.07 -3.09 -22.07
C MET A 395 -8.57 -2.49 -20.76
N ALA A 396 -7.25 -2.38 -20.59
CA ALA A 396 -6.67 -1.82 -19.36
C ALA A 396 -7.04 -0.34 -19.19
N TYR A 397 -7.01 0.43 -20.27
CA TYR A 397 -7.49 1.81 -20.26
C TYR A 397 -8.98 1.87 -19.88
N TYR A 398 -9.83 1.04 -20.48
CA TYR A 398 -11.26 1.00 -20.16
C TYR A 398 -11.50 0.69 -18.68
N LEU A 399 -10.87 -0.37 -18.14
CA LEU A 399 -11.05 -0.77 -16.75
C LEU A 399 -10.58 0.30 -15.74
N ALA A 400 -9.61 1.14 -16.10
CA ALA A 400 -9.17 2.22 -15.21
C ALA A 400 -10.02 3.50 -15.27
N HIS A 401 -10.69 3.77 -16.40
CA HIS A 401 -11.38 5.03 -16.64
C HIS A 401 -12.91 4.92 -16.69
N ALA A 402 -13.44 3.70 -16.81
CA ALA A 402 -14.86 3.43 -16.71
C ALA A 402 -15.29 3.34 -15.24
N ASP A 403 -16.55 3.71 -14.98
CA ASP A 403 -17.26 3.15 -13.85
C ASP A 403 -17.56 1.67 -14.17
N ASN A 404 -16.90 0.77 -13.43
CA ASN A 404 -17.00 -0.66 -13.66
C ASN A 404 -18.22 -1.29 -13.01
N ILE A 405 -18.75 -0.70 -11.94
CA ILE A 405 -19.97 -1.16 -11.26
C ILE A 405 -20.74 0.06 -10.78
N PRO A 406 -21.96 0.27 -11.31
CA PRO A 406 -22.79 1.38 -10.85
C PRO A 406 -23.00 1.34 -9.34
N ASP A 407 -22.92 2.49 -8.68
CA ASP A 407 -23.09 2.61 -7.21
C ASP A 407 -24.38 1.94 -6.70
N SER A 408 -25.43 1.89 -7.53
CA SER A 408 -26.70 1.22 -7.23
C SER A 408 -26.62 -0.31 -7.05
N GLU A 409 -25.53 -0.93 -7.53
CA GLU A 409 -25.26 -2.37 -7.41
C GLU A 409 -24.28 -2.68 -6.26
N LEU A 410 -23.71 -1.67 -5.60
CA LEU A 410 -22.83 -1.82 -4.45
C LEU A 410 -23.62 -2.22 -3.19
N GLN A 411 -23.10 -3.21 -2.46
CA GLN A 411 -23.81 -3.85 -1.35
C GLN A 411 -23.64 -3.10 -0.02
N VAL A 412 -22.61 -2.25 0.10
CA VAL A 412 -22.15 -1.67 1.37
C VAL A 412 -21.73 -0.19 1.18
N ASP A 413 -22.55 0.63 0.52
CA ASP A 413 -22.30 2.08 0.40
C ASP A 413 -23.33 2.90 1.20
N ASP A 414 -22.83 3.79 2.07
CA ASP A 414 -23.62 4.67 2.93
C ASP A 414 -23.99 6.01 2.24
N ASN A 415 -23.40 6.35 1.08
CA ASN A 415 -23.57 7.68 0.45
C ASN A 415 -23.88 7.64 -1.06
N LEU A 416 -25.11 7.22 -1.40
CA LEU A 416 -25.65 7.14 -2.77
C LEU A 416 -25.84 8.47 -3.53
N ASN A 417 -25.33 9.61 -3.03
CA ASN A 417 -25.63 10.95 -3.56
C ASN A 417 -24.51 11.57 -4.42
N SER A 418 -23.36 10.90 -4.56
CA SER A 418 -22.30 11.27 -5.49
C SER A 418 -21.87 10.03 -6.25
N GLU A 419 -22.10 10.00 -7.57
CA GLU A 419 -21.64 8.90 -8.44
C GLU A 419 -20.10 8.85 -8.35
N SER A 420 -19.59 7.80 -7.72
CA SER A 420 -18.16 7.50 -7.65
C SER A 420 -17.78 6.55 -8.79
N ILE A 421 -16.54 6.61 -9.26
CA ILE A 421 -16.07 5.75 -10.36
C ILE A 421 -15.27 4.60 -9.76
N GLN A 422 -15.73 3.36 -9.95
CA GLN A 422 -15.04 2.16 -9.52
C GLN A 422 -13.96 1.78 -10.53
N SER A 423 -12.82 2.47 -10.48
CA SER A 423 -11.68 2.20 -11.33
C SER A 423 -10.94 0.92 -10.94
N ILE A 424 -10.23 0.33 -11.91
CA ILE A 424 -9.37 -0.84 -11.71
C ILE A 424 -7.96 -0.53 -12.20
N THR A 425 -7.00 -0.54 -11.27
CA THR A 425 -5.58 -0.31 -11.56
C THR A 425 -4.91 -1.63 -11.94
N THR A 426 -4.01 -1.60 -12.93
CA THR A 426 -3.32 -2.81 -13.39
C THR A 426 -1.81 -2.69 -13.30
N TYR A 427 -1.21 -3.65 -12.59
CA TYR A 427 0.24 -3.84 -12.51
C TYR A 427 0.65 -4.99 -13.42
N THR A 428 1.79 -4.87 -14.06
CA THR A 428 2.31 -5.92 -14.94
C THR A 428 3.72 -6.31 -14.52
N VAL A 429 3.98 -7.61 -14.52
CA VAL A 429 5.29 -8.19 -14.21
C VAL A 429 5.73 -9.05 -15.39
N GLY A 430 6.70 -8.53 -16.15
CA GLY A 430 7.37 -9.26 -17.21
C GLY A 430 8.40 -10.23 -16.64
N GLY A 431 8.02 -11.50 -16.51
CA GLY A 431 8.85 -12.56 -15.94
C GLY A 431 9.75 -13.21 -16.98
N PHE A 432 11.06 -13.32 -16.76
CA PHE A 432 11.96 -14.12 -17.60
C PHE A 432 11.95 -13.79 -19.11
N LEU A 433 11.60 -12.55 -19.47
CA LEU A 433 11.59 -12.06 -20.84
C LEU A 433 13.01 -11.95 -21.39
N ASP A 434 13.23 -12.38 -22.64
CA ASP A 434 14.53 -12.30 -23.31
C ASP A 434 14.50 -11.37 -24.54
N SER A 435 15.65 -11.15 -25.18
CA SER A 435 15.77 -10.30 -26.38
C SER A 435 14.88 -10.72 -27.57
N GLY A 436 14.33 -11.94 -27.57
CA GLY A 436 13.34 -12.41 -28.55
C GLY A 436 11.92 -11.92 -28.28
N SER A 437 11.66 -11.41 -27.07
CA SER A 437 10.36 -10.93 -26.58
C SER A 437 10.16 -9.42 -26.75
N SER A 438 10.90 -8.80 -27.69
CA SER A 438 10.94 -7.34 -27.92
C SER A 438 9.58 -6.65 -28.15
N GLN A 439 8.52 -7.40 -28.43
CA GLN A 439 7.15 -6.90 -28.57
C GLN A 439 6.31 -6.97 -27.28
N ALA A 440 6.65 -7.82 -26.30
CA ALA A 440 5.88 -7.97 -25.06
C ALA A 440 6.11 -6.82 -24.08
N ILE A 441 7.37 -6.44 -23.84
CA ILE A 441 7.75 -5.40 -22.86
C ILE A 441 7.00 -4.08 -23.11
N PRO A 442 7.01 -3.51 -24.33
CA PRO A 442 6.32 -2.23 -24.55
C PRO A 442 4.81 -2.32 -24.38
N ARG A 443 4.20 -3.50 -24.57
CA ARG A 443 2.75 -3.70 -24.40
C ARG A 443 2.38 -3.78 -22.92
N LEU A 444 3.11 -4.56 -22.14
CA LEU A 444 2.91 -4.66 -20.69
C LEU A 444 3.14 -3.30 -20.00
N GLN A 445 4.18 -2.57 -20.43
CA GLN A 445 4.44 -1.20 -19.98
C GLN A 445 3.24 -0.28 -20.22
N ARG A 446 2.72 -0.24 -21.45
CA ARG A 446 1.55 0.59 -21.79
C ARG A 446 0.29 0.13 -21.08
N MET A 447 0.07 -1.18 -20.95
CA MET A 447 -1.07 -1.73 -20.21
C MET A 447 -1.09 -1.23 -18.77
N ALA A 448 0.05 -1.28 -18.08
CA ALA A 448 0.16 -0.76 -16.72
C ALA A 448 -0.01 0.77 -16.70
N GLU A 449 0.74 1.50 -17.53
CA GLU A 449 0.71 2.97 -17.61
C GLU A 449 -0.69 3.51 -17.88
N TYR A 450 -1.41 2.93 -18.84
CA TYR A 450 -2.77 3.36 -19.22
C TYR A 450 -3.84 3.00 -18.20
N SER A 451 -3.51 2.14 -17.23
CA SER A 451 -4.37 1.85 -16.09
C SER A 451 -4.01 2.64 -14.82
N GLY A 452 -2.95 3.46 -14.87
CA GLY A 452 -2.40 4.14 -13.69
C GLY A 452 -1.50 3.28 -12.81
N GLY A 453 -1.19 2.04 -13.21
CA GLY A 453 -0.29 1.13 -12.51
C GLY A 453 1.15 1.14 -13.07
N LYS A 454 1.98 0.23 -12.58
CA LYS A 454 3.41 0.14 -12.92
C LYS A 454 3.79 -1.19 -13.59
N TYR A 455 4.80 -1.12 -14.46
CA TYR A 455 5.46 -2.28 -15.06
C TYR A 455 6.74 -2.61 -14.31
N TYR A 456 6.92 -3.90 -14.07
CA TYR A 456 8.09 -4.46 -13.43
C TYR A 456 8.69 -5.56 -14.30
N GLU A 457 10.01 -5.72 -14.20
CA GLU A 457 10.75 -6.78 -14.89
C GLU A 457 11.49 -7.62 -13.85
N ALA A 458 11.38 -8.94 -13.98
CA ALA A 458 12.01 -9.86 -13.05
C ALA A 458 12.44 -11.15 -13.75
N THR A 459 13.67 -11.59 -13.52
CA THR A 459 14.27 -12.73 -14.24
C THR A 459 14.72 -13.87 -13.33
N ASP A 460 14.58 -13.71 -12.03
CA ASP A 460 14.99 -14.66 -11.00
C ASP A 460 14.13 -14.53 -9.74
N TYR A 461 14.35 -15.42 -8.78
CA TYR A 461 13.58 -15.44 -7.52
C TYR A 461 13.66 -14.13 -6.72
N ASP A 462 14.85 -13.55 -6.58
CA ASP A 462 15.06 -12.37 -5.72
C ASP A 462 14.39 -11.14 -6.32
N SER A 463 14.58 -10.90 -7.62
CA SER A 463 13.88 -9.83 -8.35
C SER A 463 12.36 -10.03 -8.33
N LEU A 464 11.85 -11.25 -8.54
CA LEU A 464 10.40 -11.52 -8.47
C LEU A 464 9.83 -11.22 -7.09
N LYS A 465 10.54 -11.63 -6.03
CA LYS A 465 10.12 -11.37 -4.66
C LYS A 465 10.05 -9.86 -4.38
N GLU A 466 11.09 -9.12 -4.75
CA GLU A 466 11.18 -7.67 -4.56
C GLU A 466 10.06 -6.92 -5.31
N GLN A 467 9.87 -7.23 -6.60
CA GLN A 467 8.87 -6.53 -7.41
C GLN A 467 7.44 -6.87 -6.97
N LEU A 468 7.17 -8.13 -6.61
CA LEU A 468 5.87 -8.50 -6.04
C LEU A 468 5.65 -7.78 -4.70
N SER A 469 6.63 -7.75 -3.79
CA SER A 469 6.55 -6.98 -2.54
C SER A 469 6.14 -5.52 -2.79
N SER A 470 6.82 -4.83 -3.72
CA SER A 470 6.52 -3.44 -4.06
C SER A 470 5.08 -3.25 -4.56
N ILE A 471 4.56 -4.18 -5.38
CA ILE A 471 3.17 -4.11 -5.86
C ILE A 471 2.17 -4.28 -4.71
N PHE A 472 2.40 -5.27 -3.83
CA PHE A 472 1.51 -5.51 -2.70
C PHE A 472 1.52 -4.33 -1.71
N GLU A 473 2.69 -3.70 -1.50
CA GLU A 473 2.83 -2.48 -0.71
C GLU A 473 2.05 -1.32 -1.32
N GLU A 474 2.18 -1.07 -2.63
CA GLU A 474 1.47 0.02 -3.30
C GLU A 474 -0.04 -0.18 -3.29
N VAL A 475 -0.51 -1.42 -3.47
CA VAL A 475 -1.93 -1.76 -3.37
C VAL A 475 -2.46 -1.52 -1.96
N ALA A 476 -1.66 -1.85 -0.93
CA ALA A 476 -2.01 -1.55 0.45
C ALA A 476 -1.98 -0.02 0.72
N GLU A 477 -0.98 0.71 0.20
CA GLU A 477 -0.85 2.18 0.29
C GLU A 477 -2.00 2.93 -0.38
N SER A 478 -2.52 2.42 -1.51
CA SER A 478 -3.67 3.02 -2.20
C SER A 478 -4.94 3.05 -1.33
N ALA A 479 -4.99 2.24 -0.26
CA ALA A 479 -6.05 2.25 0.73
C ALA A 479 -5.83 3.28 1.87
N TYR A 480 -4.73 4.04 1.87
CA TYR A 480 -4.36 4.98 2.94
C TYR A 480 -4.29 6.45 2.51
N ILE A 481 -4.64 6.80 1.26
CA ILE A 481 -4.66 8.20 0.80
C ILE A 481 -5.90 8.91 1.38
N GLY A 482 -5.79 9.24 2.66
CA GLY A 482 -6.77 9.94 3.48
C GLY A 482 -6.06 10.95 4.37
N THR A 483 -5.50 11.99 3.74
CA THR A 483 -5.25 13.37 4.23
C THR A 483 -5.26 13.60 5.75
N SER A 484 -4.16 14.15 6.26
CA SER A 484 -4.01 14.70 7.61
C SER A 484 -5.15 15.64 8.01
N ALA A 485 -5.49 15.61 9.31
CA ALA A 485 -6.24 16.71 9.92
C ALA A 485 -5.29 17.92 10.06
N PRO A 486 -5.60 19.08 9.46
CA PRO A 486 -4.77 20.26 9.62
C PRO A 486 -4.80 20.78 11.07
N ALA A 487 -3.63 21.07 11.67
CA ALA A 487 -3.56 21.92 12.86
C ALA A 487 -3.24 23.36 12.43
N VAL A 488 -4.12 24.30 12.77
CA VAL A 488 -3.97 25.73 12.44
C VAL A 488 -3.40 26.49 13.63
N ALA A 489 -2.24 27.12 13.46
CA ALA A 489 -1.78 28.13 14.41
C ALA A 489 -2.43 29.47 14.07
N VAL A 490 -3.17 30.04 15.02
CA VAL A 490 -3.84 31.35 14.87
C VAL A 490 -3.03 32.41 15.62
N ASN A 491 -2.61 33.46 14.91
CA ASN A 491 -1.88 34.57 15.51
C ASN A 491 -2.76 35.33 16.53
N ALA A 492 -2.31 35.38 17.80
CA ALA A 492 -3.03 36.02 18.90
C ALA A 492 -2.91 37.56 18.93
N LEU A 493 -1.97 38.14 18.18
CA LEU A 493 -1.76 39.59 18.11
C LEU A 493 -2.48 40.21 16.92
N ASN A 494 -3.79 39.99 16.84
CA ASN A 494 -4.71 41.00 16.33
C ASN A 494 -6.18 40.62 16.53
N ARG A 495 -6.54 40.26 17.76
CA ARG A 495 -7.96 39.99 18.11
C ARG A 495 -8.88 41.22 17.97
N LEU A 496 -8.34 42.39 17.61
CA LEU A 496 -9.08 43.60 17.23
C LEU A 496 -8.81 44.11 15.80
N GLU A 497 -7.84 43.56 15.06
CA GLU A 497 -7.57 43.83 13.62
C GLU A 497 -7.06 42.56 12.91
N SER A 498 -7.85 41.49 12.88
CA SER A 498 -7.67 40.26 12.06
C SER A 498 -6.28 40.07 11.43
N SER A 499 -5.36 39.34 12.08
CA SER A 499 -4.22 38.79 11.32
C SER A 499 -4.82 37.81 10.31
N GLU A 500 -4.73 38.15 9.03
CA GLU A 500 -5.25 37.33 7.92
C GLU A 500 -4.37 36.10 7.68
N GLU A 501 -3.41 35.76 8.55
CA GLU A 501 -2.44 34.69 8.30
C GLU A 501 -2.83 33.37 8.95
N LEU A 502 -2.74 32.29 8.18
CA LEU A 502 -3.05 30.94 8.62
C LEU A 502 -1.85 30.02 8.34
N TYR A 503 -1.39 29.33 9.36
CA TYR A 503 -0.28 28.38 9.27
C TYR A 503 -0.80 26.97 9.55
N TYR A 504 -0.55 26.05 8.63
CA TYR A 504 -1.03 24.69 8.63
C TYR A 504 0.16 23.73 8.72
N SER A 505 0.31 23.04 9.85
CA SER A 505 1.17 21.85 9.88
C SER A 505 0.40 20.70 9.22
N VAL A 506 1.04 20.06 8.24
CA VAL A 506 0.47 18.98 7.45
C VAL A 506 1.42 17.80 7.43
N TYR A 507 0.86 16.59 7.34
CA TYR A 507 1.61 15.34 7.19
C TYR A 507 0.85 14.37 6.30
N GLU A 508 1.55 13.38 5.76
CA GLU A 508 0.94 12.30 5.01
C GLU A 508 1.18 10.98 5.74
N PRO A 509 0.12 10.29 6.19
CA PRO A 509 0.26 8.95 6.74
C PRO A 509 0.93 8.00 5.73
N ASN A 510 1.85 7.18 6.22
CA ASN A 510 2.51 6.13 5.45
C ASN A 510 2.52 4.83 6.27
N VAL A 511 2.53 3.67 5.62
CA VAL A 511 2.71 2.38 6.34
C VAL A 511 4.13 2.23 6.91
N LYS A 512 5.07 2.99 6.35
CA LYS A 512 6.47 3.04 6.73
C LYS A 512 6.75 4.06 7.83
N ALA A 513 7.91 3.95 8.49
CA ALA A 513 8.28 4.80 9.62
C ALA A 513 8.43 6.29 9.29
N ALA A 514 8.85 6.61 8.07
CA ALA A 514 9.16 7.97 7.64
C ALA A 514 7.96 8.63 6.95
N TRP A 515 7.14 9.33 7.72
CA TRP A 515 6.01 10.09 7.16
C TRP A 515 6.49 11.48 6.71
N PRO A 516 6.14 11.93 5.50
CA PRO A 516 6.45 13.28 5.08
C PRO A 516 5.56 14.28 5.84
N GLY A 517 6.13 15.45 6.11
CA GLY A 517 5.47 16.58 6.75
C GLY A 517 5.83 17.90 6.08
N ASN A 518 5.07 18.95 6.41
CA ASN A 518 5.32 20.30 5.91
C ASN A 518 4.61 21.35 6.78
N LEU A 519 4.96 22.61 6.57
CA LEU A 519 4.26 23.77 7.12
C LEU A 519 3.86 24.68 5.96
N LYS A 520 2.56 24.82 5.74
CA LYS A 520 1.98 25.63 4.65
C LYS A 520 1.38 26.91 5.21
N ARG A 521 1.60 28.02 4.51
CA ARG A 521 1.03 29.32 4.86
C ARG A 521 -0.03 29.73 3.85
N TYR A 522 -1.17 30.17 4.35
CA TYR A 522 -2.28 30.72 3.59
C TYR A 522 -2.77 32.03 4.22
N LYS A 523 -3.74 32.67 3.59
CA LYS A 523 -4.43 33.82 4.17
C LYS A 523 -5.93 33.61 4.31
N LEU A 524 -6.56 34.29 5.25
CA LEU A 524 -8.00 34.38 5.38
C LEU A 524 -8.52 35.55 4.54
N GLY A 525 -9.28 35.26 3.50
CA GLY A 525 -9.94 36.25 2.67
C GLY A 525 -11.07 36.98 3.40
N ASN A 526 -11.46 38.16 2.89
CA ASN A 526 -12.56 38.96 3.41
C ASN A 526 -13.94 38.26 3.36
N ASP A 527 -14.05 37.20 2.55
CA ASP A 527 -15.20 36.31 2.43
C ASP A 527 -15.21 35.19 3.49
N GLY A 528 -14.19 35.13 4.35
CA GLY A 528 -13.99 34.08 5.35
C GLY A 528 -13.44 32.78 4.77
N ARG A 529 -12.95 32.79 3.52
CA ARG A 529 -12.35 31.63 2.87
C ARG A 529 -10.83 31.64 2.95
N VAL A 530 -10.22 30.46 2.95
CA VAL A 530 -8.75 30.32 2.93
C VAL A 530 -8.27 30.53 1.50
N LYS A 531 -7.33 31.46 1.30
CA LYS A 531 -6.80 31.84 -0.01
C LYS A 531 -5.32 31.51 -0.15
N GLY A 532 -4.94 31.11 -1.36
CA GLY A 532 -3.56 30.89 -1.78
C GLY A 532 -2.80 32.18 -2.07
N LYS A 533 -1.53 32.02 -2.45
CA LYS A 533 -0.60 33.07 -2.89
C LYS A 533 -1.13 33.84 -4.11
N ASP A 534 -1.92 33.19 -4.94
CA ASP A 534 -2.57 33.70 -6.14
C ASP A 534 -3.95 34.35 -5.88
N ASP A 535 -4.39 34.42 -4.62
CA ASP A 535 -5.71 34.94 -4.19
C ASP A 535 -6.90 34.05 -4.55
N GLU A 536 -6.67 32.82 -5.03
CA GLU A 536 -7.71 31.82 -5.30
C GLU A 536 -8.05 31.00 -4.03
N ASP A 537 -9.22 30.36 -4.03
CA ASP A 537 -9.66 29.49 -2.93
C ASP A 537 -8.70 28.28 -2.78
N ALA A 538 -8.05 28.18 -1.63
CA ALA A 538 -7.09 27.12 -1.33
C ALA A 538 -7.77 25.84 -0.83
N VAL A 539 -9.04 25.92 -0.40
CA VAL A 539 -9.82 24.79 0.12
C VAL A 539 -11.01 24.55 -0.78
N ASP A 540 -11.24 23.29 -1.13
CA ASP A 540 -12.38 22.85 -1.92
C ASP A 540 -13.66 22.80 -1.05
N ASP A 541 -14.70 23.51 -1.46
CA ASP A 541 -15.96 23.65 -0.71
C ASP A 541 -16.75 22.32 -0.58
N ALA A 542 -16.51 21.34 -1.45
CA ALA A 542 -17.23 20.06 -1.44
C ALA A 542 -16.56 19.04 -0.51
N THR A 543 -15.22 19.06 -0.44
CA THR A 543 -14.43 18.07 0.30
C THR A 543 -13.87 18.60 1.62
N GLY A 544 -13.67 19.91 1.74
CA GLY A 544 -13.01 20.54 2.88
C GLY A 544 -11.48 20.38 2.88
N TYR A 545 -10.89 19.76 1.86
CA TYR A 545 -9.45 19.58 1.70
C TYR A 545 -8.82 20.70 0.87
N PHE A 546 -7.49 20.77 0.86
CA PHE A 546 -6.76 21.67 -0.03
C PHE A 546 -7.08 21.33 -1.50
N SER A 547 -7.39 22.36 -2.29
CA SER A 547 -7.56 22.24 -3.74
C SER A 547 -6.25 21.79 -4.39
N GLU A 548 -6.31 20.97 -5.44
CA GLU A 548 -5.12 20.56 -6.21
C GLU A 548 -4.40 21.75 -6.85
N SER A 549 -5.12 22.84 -7.13
CA SER A 549 -4.54 24.06 -7.69
C SER A 549 -4.04 25.03 -6.63
N ALA A 550 -4.16 24.72 -5.33
CA ALA A 550 -3.78 25.65 -4.27
C ALA A 550 -2.26 25.90 -4.29
N ILE A 551 -1.89 27.16 -4.08
CA ILE A 551 -0.49 27.59 -3.97
C ILE A 551 -0.29 28.23 -2.60
N SER A 552 0.46 27.59 -1.71
CA SER A 552 0.82 28.19 -0.42
C SER A 552 1.83 29.35 -0.61
N PHE A 553 1.88 30.30 0.33
CA PHE A 553 2.70 31.51 0.20
C PHE A 553 4.21 31.21 0.05
N TRP A 554 4.68 30.18 0.74
CA TRP A 554 6.07 29.75 0.76
C TRP A 554 6.43 28.75 -0.35
N THR A 555 5.48 28.41 -1.23
CA THR A 555 5.77 27.56 -2.39
C THR A 555 6.58 28.34 -3.43
N ASP A 556 7.73 27.77 -3.83
CA ASP A 556 8.54 28.26 -4.95
C ASP A 556 7.83 28.07 -6.29
N SER A 557 8.09 28.97 -7.25
CA SER A 557 7.41 28.93 -8.55
C SER A 557 7.67 27.65 -9.36
N ASP A 558 8.82 27.03 -9.16
CA ASP A 558 9.26 25.86 -9.93
C ASP A 558 8.61 24.56 -9.44
N VAL A 559 8.00 24.59 -8.25
CA VAL A 559 7.30 23.44 -7.64
C VAL A 559 5.81 23.71 -7.41
N ALA A 560 5.30 24.89 -7.79
CA ALA A 560 3.89 25.21 -7.71
C ALA A 560 3.07 24.52 -8.83
N PRO A 561 1.80 24.15 -8.58
CA PRO A 561 1.08 24.23 -7.30
C PRO A 561 1.46 23.10 -6.35
N ASP A 562 1.43 23.38 -5.04
CA ASP A 562 1.66 22.36 -4.01
C ASP A 562 0.39 21.65 -3.54
N GLY A 563 -0.78 22.30 -3.68
CA GLY A 563 -2.09 21.68 -3.50
C GLY A 563 -2.22 20.80 -2.25
N LYS A 564 -2.81 19.62 -2.44
CA LYS A 564 -2.98 18.58 -1.41
C LYS A 564 -1.71 17.78 -1.11
N ASP A 565 -0.67 17.90 -1.94
CA ASP A 565 0.58 17.16 -1.76
C ASP A 565 1.36 17.76 -0.59
N VAL A 566 1.64 16.93 0.41
CA VAL A 566 2.33 17.34 1.64
C VAL A 566 3.80 17.57 1.37
N ALA A 567 4.44 16.72 0.59
CA ALA A 567 5.88 16.76 0.36
C ALA A 567 6.32 17.91 -0.56
N VAL A 568 5.38 18.53 -1.28
CA VAL A 568 5.64 19.61 -2.25
C VAL A 568 5.39 20.99 -1.63
N GLY A 569 6.23 21.97 -2.01
CA GLY A 569 6.06 23.38 -1.66
C GLY A 569 6.19 23.67 -0.17
N GLY A 570 5.42 24.66 0.30
CA GLY A 570 5.44 25.09 1.70
C GLY A 570 6.82 25.50 2.20
N ILE A 571 7.04 25.45 3.52
CA ILE A 571 8.34 25.79 4.10
C ILE A 571 9.45 24.82 3.66
N ALA A 572 9.11 23.56 3.33
CA ALA A 572 10.09 22.57 2.89
C ALA A 572 10.85 23.03 1.62
N SER A 573 10.16 23.71 0.69
CA SER A 573 10.80 24.28 -0.50
C SER A 573 11.76 25.44 -0.19
N GLN A 574 11.61 26.11 0.95
CA GLN A 574 12.45 27.24 1.36
C GLN A 574 13.72 26.81 2.14
N LEU A 575 13.89 25.52 2.39
CA LEU A 575 15.05 25.00 3.11
C LEU A 575 16.34 25.21 2.29
N THR A 576 17.37 25.70 2.97
CA THR A 576 18.72 25.87 2.42
C THR A 576 19.67 24.79 2.94
N HIS A 577 20.91 24.74 2.43
CA HIS A 577 21.90 23.73 2.88
C HIS A 577 22.77 24.23 4.04
N ASP A 578 22.67 25.50 4.42
CA ASP A 578 23.40 26.14 5.54
C ASP A 578 22.56 26.14 6.84
N ARG A 579 21.64 25.18 6.95
CA ARG A 579 20.75 24.99 8.11
C ARG A 579 21.53 24.76 9.39
N LYS A 580 20.99 25.31 10.47
CA LYS A 580 21.50 25.19 11.82
C LYS A 580 20.78 24.04 12.55
N VAL A 581 21.20 22.81 12.26
CA VAL A 581 20.68 21.61 12.92
C VAL A 581 21.58 21.24 14.09
N PHE A 582 21.04 21.36 15.31
CA PHE A 582 21.77 21.22 16.56
C PHE A 582 21.17 20.17 17.48
N THR A 583 22.00 19.65 18.38
CA THR A 583 21.59 18.92 19.58
C THR A 583 22.13 19.64 20.82
N TYR A 584 21.97 19.03 22.00
CA TYR A 584 22.55 19.52 23.25
C TYR A 584 23.12 18.34 24.03
N LEU A 585 24.44 18.28 24.16
CA LEU A 585 25.16 17.20 24.88
C LEU A 585 25.62 17.64 26.28
N GLY A 586 25.29 18.86 26.70
CA GLY A 586 25.62 19.38 28.02
C GLY A 586 24.77 18.77 29.15
N SER A 587 25.15 19.05 30.40
CA SER A 587 24.52 18.45 31.60
C SER A 587 23.73 19.46 32.46
N GLY A 588 23.31 20.58 31.89
CA GLY A 588 22.57 21.62 32.60
C GLY A 588 21.94 22.64 31.64
N SER A 589 21.85 23.89 32.06
CA SER A 589 21.48 24.98 31.14
C SER A 589 22.70 25.40 30.32
N GLY A 590 22.50 25.66 29.03
CA GLY A 590 23.54 26.09 28.11
C GLY A 590 23.02 26.41 26.70
N PRO A 591 23.87 26.98 25.83
CA PRO A 591 23.51 27.18 24.42
C PRO A 591 23.22 25.85 23.73
N ILE A 592 22.31 25.87 22.75
CA ILE A 592 22.06 24.75 21.84
C ILE A 592 22.85 25.04 20.57
N ASP A 593 24.09 24.56 20.55
CA ASP A 593 25.08 24.88 19.51
C ASP A 593 25.97 23.69 19.13
N ASP A 594 25.60 22.46 19.51
CA ASP A 594 26.31 21.23 19.11
C ASP A 594 25.78 20.74 17.74
N PRO A 595 26.49 20.93 16.61
CA PRO A 595 26.01 20.49 15.30
C PRO A 595 26.15 18.97 15.13
N LEU A 596 25.35 18.39 14.22
CA LEU A 596 25.48 16.97 13.87
C LEU A 596 26.69 16.71 12.94
N VAL A 597 27.00 17.68 12.07
CA VAL A 597 28.12 17.63 11.12
C VAL A 597 28.92 18.92 11.17
N SER A 598 30.19 18.85 10.79
CA SER A 598 31.03 20.02 10.54
C SER A 598 31.22 20.20 9.04
N VAL A 599 31.08 21.44 8.57
CA VAL A 599 31.24 21.79 7.15
C VAL A 599 32.39 22.76 7.00
N VAL A 600 33.45 22.35 6.31
CA VAL A 600 34.64 23.17 6.03
C VAL A 600 34.85 23.27 4.53
N GLY A 601 34.39 24.37 3.93
CA GLY A 601 34.36 24.51 2.47
C GLY A 601 33.31 23.57 1.87
N ASN A 602 33.75 22.59 1.07
CA ASN A 602 32.88 21.56 0.48
C ASN A 602 33.06 20.17 1.13
N GLU A 603 33.83 20.08 2.21
CA GLU A 603 34.04 18.83 2.95
C GLU A 603 33.10 18.81 4.16
N ILE A 604 32.45 17.66 4.37
CA ILE A 604 31.51 17.41 5.46
C ILE A 604 32.10 16.28 6.29
N ASP A 605 32.27 16.51 7.58
CA ASP A 605 32.81 15.56 8.55
C ASP A 605 31.87 15.43 9.76
N VAL A 606 32.01 14.34 10.51
CA VAL A 606 31.30 14.16 11.79
C VAL A 606 31.73 15.26 12.77
N ALA A 607 30.77 15.92 13.42
CA ALA A 607 31.08 16.95 14.41
C ALA A 607 31.71 16.36 15.69
N ASP A 608 32.46 17.19 16.42
CA ASP A 608 33.11 16.78 17.66
C ASP A 608 32.06 16.33 18.71
N GLY A 609 32.28 15.17 19.33
CA GLY A 609 31.38 14.59 20.33
C GLY A 609 30.28 13.69 19.77
N ILE A 610 29.99 13.77 18.46
CA ILE A 610 29.01 12.92 17.78
C ILE A 610 29.59 11.53 17.49
N ASN A 611 28.83 10.49 17.83
CA ASN A 611 29.22 9.09 17.65
C ASN A 611 27.99 8.19 17.51
N GLN A 612 28.19 6.95 17.09
CA GLN A 612 27.10 6.02 16.76
C GLN A 612 26.25 5.59 17.97
N ASP A 613 26.83 5.57 19.18
CA ASP A 613 26.09 5.17 20.40
C ASP A 613 24.94 6.14 20.69
N LEU A 614 25.09 7.43 20.35
CA LEU A 614 24.04 8.44 20.50
C LEU A 614 22.82 8.17 19.61
N PHE A 615 23.02 7.47 18.49
CA PHE A 615 21.98 7.16 17.51
C PHE A 615 21.49 5.71 17.64
N GLY A 616 22.12 4.89 18.49
CA GLY A 616 21.77 3.49 18.66
C GLY A 616 21.99 2.64 17.41
N THR A 617 22.98 2.97 16.57
CA THR A 617 23.27 2.28 15.31
C THR A 617 24.69 1.69 15.27
N GLU A 618 24.96 0.78 14.34
CA GLU A 618 26.28 0.15 14.08
C GLU A 618 26.73 0.32 12.60
N LEU A 619 26.35 1.43 11.95
CA LEU A 619 26.68 1.71 10.55
C LEU A 619 28.20 1.74 10.27
N GLY A 620 28.59 1.50 9.01
CA GLY A 620 29.95 1.82 8.57
C GLY A 620 30.23 3.33 8.64
N GLU A 621 31.49 3.74 8.88
CA GLU A 621 31.86 5.17 9.07
C GLU A 621 31.32 6.10 7.98
N GLY A 622 31.41 5.69 6.70
CA GLY A 622 30.90 6.49 5.57
C GLY A 622 29.37 6.56 5.51
N GLU A 623 28.68 5.51 5.94
CA GLU A 623 27.22 5.48 5.98
C GLU A 623 26.67 6.28 7.16
N PHE A 624 27.35 6.22 8.31
CA PHE A 624 27.06 7.08 9.45
C PHE A 624 27.19 8.57 9.09
N LEU A 625 28.26 8.94 8.37
CA LEU A 625 28.40 10.31 7.88
C LEU A 625 27.28 10.70 6.89
N ASN A 626 26.86 9.79 6.01
CA ASN A 626 25.74 10.05 5.11
C ASN A 626 24.43 10.27 5.89
N MET A 627 24.16 9.48 6.92
CA MET A 627 23.01 9.65 7.80
C MET A 627 23.05 11.01 8.51
N LEU A 628 24.20 11.40 9.09
CA LEU A 628 24.35 12.70 9.74
C LEU A 628 24.22 13.86 8.75
N THR A 629 24.72 13.70 7.53
CA THR A 629 24.58 14.70 6.45
C THR A 629 23.11 14.86 6.06
N TRP A 630 22.39 13.75 5.91
CA TRP A 630 20.95 13.72 5.67
C TRP A 630 20.18 14.41 6.80
N ALA A 631 20.52 14.10 8.05
CA ALA A 631 19.91 14.68 9.25
C ALA A 631 20.17 16.19 9.36
N ALA A 632 21.36 16.64 8.95
CA ALA A 632 21.69 18.06 8.86
C ALA A 632 20.93 18.79 7.73
N GLY A 633 20.07 18.09 6.98
CA GLY A 633 19.29 18.67 5.89
C GLY A 633 20.10 18.88 4.62
N ILE A 634 21.18 18.12 4.43
CA ILE A 634 22.08 18.23 3.28
C ILE A 634 21.95 16.98 2.40
N GLN A 635 21.93 17.18 1.09
CA GLN A 635 22.03 16.10 0.11
C GLN A 635 22.96 16.49 -1.04
N LYS A 636 23.30 15.51 -1.90
CA LYS A 636 24.06 15.76 -3.13
C LYS A 636 23.13 15.59 -4.33
N ASN A 637 23.11 16.59 -5.23
CA ASN A 637 22.39 16.47 -6.50
C ASN A 637 23.10 15.51 -7.47
N THR A 638 22.52 15.30 -8.66
CA THR A 638 23.08 14.40 -9.69
C THR A 638 24.49 14.81 -10.15
N ASP A 639 24.83 16.10 -10.05
CA ASP A 639 26.14 16.65 -10.39
C ASP A 639 27.15 16.56 -9.22
N GLY A 640 26.72 16.03 -8.08
CA GLY A 640 27.53 15.87 -6.87
C GLY A 640 27.69 17.16 -6.04
N GLU A 641 26.92 18.20 -6.35
CA GLU A 641 26.91 19.46 -5.62
C GLU A 641 26.07 19.33 -4.34
N ILE A 642 26.52 20.01 -3.28
CA ILE A 642 25.79 20.10 -2.01
C ILE A 642 24.57 20.99 -2.22
N VAL A 643 23.39 20.43 -1.97
CA VAL A 643 22.10 21.13 -2.01
C VAL A 643 21.30 20.81 -0.77
N ALA A 644 20.26 21.61 -0.54
CA ALA A 644 19.36 21.39 0.59
C ALA A 644 18.51 20.13 0.37
N ARG A 645 18.26 19.40 1.45
CA ARG A 645 17.20 18.39 1.53
C ARG A 645 15.89 19.14 1.80
N GLN A 646 15.10 19.36 0.76
CA GLN A 646 13.80 20.05 0.82
C GLN A 646 12.68 19.12 1.35
N GLN A 647 12.89 18.57 2.55
CA GLN A 647 11.96 17.64 3.20
C GLN A 647 11.91 17.91 4.71
N ILE A 648 10.70 17.83 5.24
CA ILE A 648 10.39 17.91 6.67
C ILE A 648 9.61 16.64 7.05
N GLU A 649 9.88 16.13 8.23
CA GLU A 649 9.22 14.95 8.79
C GLU A 649 7.88 15.32 9.45
N ASP A 650 7.04 14.34 9.73
CA ASP A 650 5.66 14.55 10.13
C ASP A 650 5.46 15.27 11.48
N PRO A 651 4.74 16.41 11.50
CA PRO A 651 4.21 17.03 12.71
C PRO A 651 2.79 16.49 13.02
N LEU A 652 2.71 15.23 13.46
CA LEU A 652 1.45 14.49 13.62
C LEU A 652 0.44 15.17 14.56
N HIS A 653 0.83 15.42 15.81
CA HIS A 653 0.03 16.12 16.82
C HIS A 653 0.67 17.43 17.29
N SER A 654 1.91 17.72 16.87
CA SER A 654 2.57 18.96 17.24
C SER A 654 1.87 20.16 16.60
N GLN A 655 1.31 21.02 17.44
CA GLN A 655 0.65 22.25 17.02
C GLN A 655 1.66 23.40 16.98
N PRO A 656 1.74 24.15 15.86
CA PRO A 656 2.69 25.25 15.79
C PRO A 656 2.35 26.38 16.78
N VAL A 657 3.38 26.93 17.43
CA VAL A 657 3.27 28.08 18.34
C VAL A 657 3.98 29.27 17.74
N ILE A 658 3.34 30.45 17.75
CA ILE A 658 3.91 31.70 17.24
C ILE A 658 4.30 32.59 18.43
N ILE A 659 5.56 33.01 18.47
CA ILE A 659 6.06 34.01 19.42
C ILE A 659 6.37 35.30 18.66
N ASN A 660 5.91 36.41 19.19
CA ASN A 660 6.10 37.73 18.58
C ASN A 660 7.19 38.50 19.32
N TYR A 661 8.10 39.11 18.57
CA TYR A 661 9.24 39.85 19.07
C TYR A 661 9.16 41.32 18.67
N TYR A 662 9.74 42.16 19.51
CA TYR A 662 9.84 43.59 19.28
C TYR A 662 11.21 44.11 19.71
N ASP A 663 11.87 44.82 18.81
CA ASP A 663 13.12 45.52 19.03
C ASP A 663 12.85 47.03 19.04
N ASP A 664 13.18 47.71 20.13
CA ASP A 664 12.96 49.14 20.32
C ASP A 664 14.02 50.02 19.66
N GLU A 665 15.22 49.49 19.42
CA GLU A 665 16.29 50.22 18.72
C GLU A 665 15.99 50.33 17.22
N GLU A 666 15.44 49.26 16.63
CA GLU A 666 15.11 49.17 15.21
C GLU A 666 13.64 49.49 14.89
N ASP A 667 12.77 49.63 15.89
CA ASP A 667 11.30 49.70 15.75
C ASP A 667 10.77 48.55 14.88
N ARG A 668 11.33 47.35 15.11
CA ARG A 668 11.13 46.15 14.29
C ARG A 668 10.26 45.15 15.01
N HIS A 669 9.21 44.69 14.32
CA HIS A 669 8.37 43.57 14.75
C HIS A 669 8.60 42.38 13.83
N TRP A 670 8.73 41.20 14.41
CA TRP A 670 8.78 39.95 13.67
C TRP A 670 8.21 38.83 14.54
N SER A 671 7.92 37.70 13.92
CA SER A 671 7.37 36.55 14.62
C SER A 671 8.08 35.28 14.19
N SER A 672 8.31 34.39 15.13
CA SER A 672 8.87 33.07 14.88
C SER A 672 7.85 31.99 15.21
N ILE A 673 7.76 30.98 14.34
CA ILE A 673 6.89 29.82 14.50
C ILE A 673 7.70 28.60 14.90
N PHE A 674 7.21 27.86 15.89
CA PHE A 674 7.85 26.69 16.48
C PHE A 674 6.95 25.47 16.36
N PHE A 675 7.47 24.34 15.88
CA PHE A 675 6.73 23.08 15.85
C PHE A 675 7.68 21.88 15.89
N GLY A 676 7.19 20.77 16.45
CA GLY A 676 7.92 19.52 16.57
C GLY A 676 7.57 18.51 15.47
N THR A 677 8.46 17.56 15.22
CA THR A 677 8.24 16.42 14.32
C THR A 677 8.55 15.10 15.03
N ASN A 678 7.98 14.02 14.51
CA ASN A 678 8.20 12.68 15.05
C ASN A 678 9.59 12.10 14.79
N ALA A 679 10.34 12.65 13.84
CA ALA A 679 11.77 12.38 13.71
C ALA A 679 12.61 12.98 14.85
N GLY A 680 12.01 13.85 15.67
CA GLY A 680 12.63 14.42 16.87
C GLY A 680 13.09 15.86 16.71
N TYR A 681 12.79 16.52 15.59
CA TYR A 681 13.18 17.90 15.36
C TYR A 681 12.16 18.86 15.97
N LEU A 682 12.64 19.88 16.68
CA LEU A 682 11.92 21.10 16.97
C LEU A 682 12.43 22.18 16.02
N HIS A 683 11.60 22.57 15.07
CA HIS A 683 11.93 23.62 14.12
C HIS A 683 11.51 24.99 14.63
N ALA A 684 12.32 26.01 14.30
CA ALA A 684 11.99 27.42 14.50
C ALA A 684 12.17 28.18 13.18
N PHE A 685 11.10 28.73 12.64
CA PHE A 685 11.13 29.51 11.39
C PHE A 685 10.70 30.95 11.62
N ASP A 686 11.27 31.87 10.86
CA ASP A 686 10.73 33.21 10.70
C ASP A 686 9.45 33.19 9.85
N THR A 687 8.58 34.17 10.05
CA THR A 687 7.26 34.27 9.38
C THR A 687 7.27 35.19 8.16
N ASP A 688 8.44 35.65 7.69
CA ASP A 688 8.56 36.44 6.46
C ASP A 688 7.91 35.72 5.26
N VAL A 689 7.14 36.47 4.48
CA VAL A 689 6.41 35.94 3.31
C VAL A 689 7.35 35.64 2.16
N ASP A 690 8.31 36.53 1.95
CA ASP A 690 9.12 36.60 0.75
C ASP A 690 10.41 35.80 0.91
N SER A 691 10.90 35.66 2.14
CA SER A 691 12.14 34.94 2.44
C SER A 691 12.12 34.32 3.84
N PRO A 692 11.23 33.34 4.12
CA PRO A 692 11.22 32.67 5.40
C PRO A 692 12.55 31.94 5.62
N ARG A 693 13.06 32.01 6.84
CA ARG A 693 14.35 31.43 7.22
C ARG A 693 14.17 30.54 8.43
N GLU A 694 14.83 29.38 8.43
CA GLU A 694 14.98 28.58 9.65
C GLU A 694 15.99 29.25 10.59
N HIS A 695 15.57 29.59 11.80
CA HIS A 695 16.45 30.09 12.85
C HIS A 695 17.35 28.96 13.36
N PHE A 696 16.76 27.82 13.70
CA PHE A 696 17.43 26.59 14.08
C PHE A 696 16.48 25.39 13.96
N SER A 697 17.06 24.20 13.96
CA SER A 697 16.37 22.95 14.20
C SER A 697 17.07 22.19 15.32
N TYR A 698 16.34 21.83 16.37
CA TYR A 698 16.89 21.20 17.58
C TYR A 698 16.41 19.77 17.73
N VAL A 699 17.33 18.82 17.90
CA VAL A 699 17.01 17.43 18.24
C VAL A 699 17.54 17.12 19.64
N PRO A 700 16.68 16.87 20.65
CA PRO A 700 17.09 16.40 21.96
C PRO A 700 17.96 15.14 21.87
N ALA A 701 19.00 15.04 22.69
CA ALA A 701 19.95 13.93 22.63
C ALA A 701 19.28 12.55 22.75
N GLY A 702 18.22 12.45 23.57
CA GLY A 702 17.44 11.22 23.73
C GLY A 702 16.62 10.79 22.51
N LEU A 703 16.45 11.68 21.52
CA LEU A 703 15.73 11.41 20.27
C LEU A 703 16.65 11.24 19.06
N LEU A 704 17.98 11.32 19.24
CA LEU A 704 18.92 11.14 18.12
C LEU A 704 18.78 9.76 17.46
N SER A 705 18.35 8.73 18.19
CA SER A 705 18.05 7.41 17.60
C SER A 705 16.90 7.43 16.59
N ASN A 706 15.98 8.40 16.66
CA ASN A 706 14.89 8.53 15.69
C ASN A 706 15.42 8.90 14.31
N ILE A 707 16.54 9.62 14.23
CA ILE A 707 17.20 9.93 12.96
C ILE A 707 17.62 8.65 12.24
N ALA A 708 18.20 7.70 12.97
CA ALA A 708 18.56 6.39 12.40
C ALA A 708 17.31 5.62 11.95
N ALA A 709 16.22 5.68 12.72
CA ALA A 709 14.96 5.05 12.32
C ALA A 709 14.38 5.65 11.02
N TYR A 710 14.38 6.97 10.86
CA TYR A 710 13.90 7.63 9.64
C TYR A 710 14.86 7.48 8.45
N TYR A 711 16.15 7.22 8.69
CA TYR A 711 17.14 7.06 7.62
C TYR A 711 17.29 5.59 7.16
N GLU A 712 17.52 4.66 8.09
CA GLU A 712 17.76 3.24 7.80
C GLU A 712 16.46 2.44 7.64
N ASN A 713 15.46 2.79 8.46
CA ASN A 713 14.20 2.07 8.56
C ASN A 713 13.05 2.85 7.91
N ALA A 714 13.38 3.80 7.03
CA ALA A 714 12.43 4.59 6.26
C ALA A 714 11.41 3.72 5.52
N ASP A 715 11.78 2.48 5.19
CA ASP A 715 10.95 1.48 4.49
C ASP A 715 10.40 0.37 5.41
N GLN A 716 10.68 0.41 6.72
CA GLN A 716 10.13 -0.57 7.66
C GLN A 716 8.76 -0.16 8.17
N LEU A 717 7.91 -1.17 8.40
CA LEU A 717 6.57 -1.01 8.93
C LEU A 717 6.58 -0.48 10.37
N GLY A 718 5.64 0.41 10.66
CA GLY A 718 5.40 0.96 12.00
C GLY A 718 5.91 2.39 12.14
N LYS A 719 5.49 3.07 13.21
CA LYS A 719 5.77 4.50 13.42
C LYS A 719 6.81 4.73 14.50
N THR A 720 7.74 5.63 14.21
CA THR A 720 8.61 6.22 15.23
C THR A 720 8.01 7.56 15.67
N TYR A 721 7.97 7.79 16.99
CA TYR A 721 7.44 9.01 17.59
C TYR A 721 8.56 9.83 18.24
N GLY A 722 8.45 11.16 18.15
CA GLY A 722 9.48 12.11 18.60
C GLY A 722 8.86 13.27 19.35
N ILE A 723 9.09 14.50 18.87
CA ILE A 723 8.51 15.70 19.47
C ILE A 723 7.10 15.87 18.93
N ASP A 724 6.15 15.21 19.60
CA ASP A 724 4.75 15.18 19.18
C ASP A 724 3.81 15.88 20.19
N GLY A 725 4.33 16.24 21.36
CA GLY A 725 3.53 16.83 22.43
C GLY A 725 3.17 18.30 22.25
N PRO A 726 2.21 18.79 23.07
CA PRO A 726 1.85 20.20 23.08
C PRO A 726 3.06 21.08 23.38
N ILE A 727 3.18 22.18 22.65
CA ILE A 727 4.18 23.22 22.88
C ILE A 727 3.50 24.39 23.59
N SER A 728 4.11 24.89 24.66
CA SER A 728 3.64 26.06 25.42
C SER A 728 4.72 27.12 25.48
N SER A 729 4.33 28.39 25.40
CA SER A 729 5.24 29.53 25.54
C SER A 729 4.93 30.33 26.79
N PHE A 730 5.95 30.84 27.48
CA PHE A 730 5.79 31.78 28.58
C PHE A 730 6.70 32.98 28.40
N ILE A 731 6.10 34.16 28.28
CA ILE A 731 6.83 35.41 28.07
C ILE A 731 6.64 36.30 29.30
N PHE A 732 7.73 36.69 29.94
CA PHE A 732 7.74 37.60 31.08
C PHE A 732 9.15 38.14 31.32
N ASN A 733 9.27 39.23 32.09
CA ASN A 733 10.55 39.69 32.59
C ASN A 733 10.93 38.90 33.84
N ASP A 734 11.97 38.06 33.76
CA ASP A 734 12.43 37.20 34.85
C ASP A 734 13.22 37.95 35.94
N GLU A 735 13.56 39.22 35.68
CA GLU A 735 14.14 40.17 36.62
C GLU A 735 13.09 40.98 37.40
N ASP A 736 11.80 40.93 37.03
CA ASP A 736 10.70 41.58 37.77
C ASP A 736 10.47 40.84 39.12
N ARG A 737 11.42 40.93 40.05
CA ARG A 737 11.37 40.32 41.38
C ARG A 737 11.53 41.41 42.44
N THR A 738 10.45 41.82 43.13
CA THR A 738 10.61 42.72 44.27
C THR A 738 9.83 42.32 45.53
N GLU A 739 10.52 42.50 46.65
CA GLU A 739 10.20 42.29 48.07
C GLU A 739 9.10 43.19 48.66
N THR A 740 8.27 43.85 47.83
CA THR A 740 7.20 44.84 48.13
C THR A 740 7.41 46.15 47.35
N GLY A 741 6.47 46.48 46.45
CA GLY A 741 6.28 47.82 45.91
C GLY A 741 6.68 48.02 44.44
N ASP A 742 5.64 48.12 43.60
CA ASP A 742 5.53 48.68 42.24
C ASP A 742 5.81 47.82 40.99
N THR A 743 6.53 46.69 41.04
CA THR A 743 6.68 45.81 39.86
C THR A 743 6.41 44.35 40.18
N ILE A 744 5.22 43.87 39.77
CA ILE A 744 4.79 42.47 39.87
C ILE A 744 5.10 41.77 38.54
N ILE A 745 5.75 40.60 38.62
CA ILE A 745 5.96 39.70 37.48
C ILE A 745 4.62 39.33 36.85
N LYS A 746 4.54 39.43 35.52
CA LYS A 746 3.29 39.25 34.78
C LYS A 746 3.55 38.71 33.38
N PRO A 747 2.58 37.99 32.78
CA PRO A 747 2.75 37.50 31.42
C PRO A 747 2.74 38.66 30.41
N ARG A 748 3.44 38.46 29.31
CA ARG A 748 3.54 39.36 28.16
C ARG A 748 3.02 38.65 26.91
N SER A 749 2.59 39.43 25.91
CA SER A 749 2.14 38.91 24.61
C SER A 749 3.19 39.09 23.50
N VAL A 750 4.22 39.90 23.76
CA VAL A 750 5.33 40.21 22.87
C VAL A 750 6.60 40.18 23.70
N VAL A 751 7.67 39.64 23.13
CA VAL A 751 9.03 39.68 23.71
C VAL A 751 9.62 41.06 23.46
N GLY A 752 9.69 41.89 24.49
CA GLY A 752 10.37 43.18 24.45
C GLY A 752 11.82 43.11 24.95
N PRO A 753 12.53 44.25 24.99
CA PRO A 753 13.97 44.31 25.30
C PRO A 753 14.41 43.72 26.65
N ASN A 754 13.52 43.69 27.65
CA ASN A 754 13.79 43.13 28.98
C ASN A 754 12.96 41.89 29.29
N ASP A 755 12.14 41.43 28.33
CA ASP A 755 11.33 40.24 28.52
C ASP A 755 12.12 39.00 28.05
N LYS A 756 11.80 37.85 28.62
CA LYS A 756 12.30 36.55 28.20
C LYS A 756 11.17 35.75 27.56
N ALA A 757 11.53 34.87 26.64
CA ALA A 757 10.61 33.94 26.02
C ALA A 757 11.08 32.50 26.26
N TYR A 758 10.24 31.73 26.94
CA TYR A 758 10.51 30.32 27.22
C TYR A 758 9.54 29.43 26.46
N LEU A 759 10.06 28.31 25.96
CA LEU A 759 9.33 27.29 25.23
C LEU A 759 9.38 25.97 26.00
N TYR A 760 8.24 25.30 26.12
CA TYR A 760 8.05 24.08 26.89
C TYR A 760 7.35 23.05 26.04
N PHE A 761 7.87 21.83 25.94
CA PHE A 761 7.26 20.79 25.12
C PHE A 761 7.43 19.39 25.68
N GLY A 762 6.48 18.52 25.35
CA GLY A 762 6.50 17.08 25.63
C GLY A 762 6.65 16.26 24.36
N LEU A 763 6.68 14.94 24.51
CA LEU A 763 6.95 13.97 23.45
C LEU A 763 5.74 13.08 23.14
N ARG A 764 4.69 13.06 23.97
CA ARG A 764 3.59 12.06 23.89
C ARG A 764 4.16 10.64 23.77
N ARG A 765 3.82 9.90 22.70
CA ARG A 765 4.33 8.54 22.45
C ARG A 765 5.83 8.50 22.21
N GLY A 766 6.46 9.63 21.87
CA GLY A 766 7.91 9.73 21.69
C GLY A 766 8.72 9.58 22.98
N GLY A 767 8.09 9.69 24.16
CA GLY A 767 8.77 9.41 25.42
C GLY A 767 8.12 10.02 26.65
N ASN A 768 8.76 9.84 27.79
CA ASN A 768 8.35 10.36 29.10
C ASN A 768 9.18 11.58 29.54
N SER A 769 9.68 12.35 28.57
CA SER A 769 10.48 13.56 28.82
C SER A 769 9.69 14.84 28.53
N TYR A 770 10.03 15.89 29.26
CA TYR A 770 9.64 17.27 29.04
C TYR A 770 10.89 18.15 28.95
N TYR A 771 10.87 19.12 28.05
CA TYR A 771 12.02 20.01 27.81
C TYR A 771 11.61 21.47 27.95
N ALA A 772 12.57 22.30 28.36
CA ALA A 772 12.45 23.74 28.39
C ALA A 772 13.60 24.43 27.68
N LEU A 773 13.27 25.40 26.84
CA LEU A 773 14.23 26.23 26.12
C LEU A 773 13.99 27.71 26.40
N ASP A 774 15.07 28.49 26.42
CA ASP A 774 15.04 29.94 26.29
C ASP A 774 15.22 30.30 24.82
N VAL A 775 14.16 30.87 24.24
CA VAL A 775 14.04 31.33 22.85
C VAL A 775 13.87 32.85 22.78
N THR A 776 14.38 33.57 23.79
CA THR A 776 14.39 35.05 23.79
C THR A 776 15.10 35.60 22.55
N ASP A 777 16.18 34.94 22.14
CA ASP A 777 16.81 35.12 20.84
C ASP A 777 16.67 33.81 20.04
N PRO A 778 15.76 33.75 19.05
CA PRO A 778 15.57 32.56 18.22
C PRO A 778 16.84 32.12 17.49
N ASP A 779 17.77 33.02 17.18
CA ASP A 779 19.01 32.66 16.48
C ASP A 779 20.08 32.05 17.38
N ASN A 780 19.91 32.16 18.71
CA ASN A 780 20.82 31.65 19.74
C ASN A 780 20.03 31.00 20.90
N PRO A 781 19.29 29.90 20.63
CA PRO A 781 18.46 29.25 21.65
C PRO A 781 19.31 28.60 22.73
N LYS A 782 18.73 28.44 23.93
CA LYS A 782 19.40 27.79 25.07
C LYS A 782 18.54 26.70 25.66
N HIS A 783 19.17 25.58 25.97
CA HIS A 783 18.60 24.55 26.80
C HIS A 783 18.55 25.07 28.25
N LEU A 784 17.41 24.89 28.92
CA LEU A 784 17.27 25.20 30.34
C LEU A 784 17.37 23.92 31.17
N TRP A 785 16.47 22.99 30.91
CA TRP A 785 16.35 21.75 31.67
C TRP A 785 15.54 20.70 30.90
N GLU A 786 15.73 19.45 31.32
CA GLU A 786 14.94 18.28 30.94
C GLU A 786 14.39 17.64 32.23
N ILE A 787 13.13 17.23 32.19
CA ILE A 787 12.51 16.36 33.20
C ILE A 787 12.17 15.04 32.52
N HIS A 788 12.55 13.92 33.11
CA HIS A 788 12.22 12.58 32.60
C HIS A 788 11.91 11.61 33.73
N GLY A 789 11.32 10.45 33.44
CA GLY A 789 10.78 9.53 34.47
C GLY A 789 11.82 8.94 35.44
N GLU A 790 13.11 8.97 35.09
CA GLU A 790 14.22 8.58 35.96
C GLU A 790 14.74 9.74 36.83
N THR A 791 14.25 10.96 36.62
CA THR A 791 14.54 12.11 37.48
C THR A 791 13.88 11.91 38.84
N THR A 792 14.63 12.11 39.93
CA THR A 792 14.11 11.95 41.29
C THR A 792 12.87 12.81 41.52
N GLY A 793 11.78 12.19 42.01
CA GLY A 793 10.49 12.85 42.22
C GLY A 793 9.49 12.72 41.05
N TYR A 794 9.94 12.21 39.89
CA TYR A 794 9.14 12.01 38.69
C TYR A 794 8.95 10.53 38.35
N GLU A 795 9.06 9.63 39.34
CA GLU A 795 8.97 8.18 39.12
C GLU A 795 7.60 7.72 38.58
N ARG A 796 6.56 8.54 38.80
CA ARG A 796 5.20 8.34 38.27
C ARG A 796 4.95 9.03 36.93
N LEU A 797 5.97 9.65 36.32
CA LEU A 797 5.86 10.28 35.00
C LEU A 797 5.78 9.19 33.92
N GLY A 798 4.63 9.16 33.24
CA GLY A 798 4.40 8.38 32.04
C GLY A 798 4.81 9.16 30.78
N GLN A 799 4.33 8.69 29.63
CA GLN A 799 4.49 9.42 28.37
C GLN A 799 3.94 10.84 28.49
N SER A 800 4.67 11.84 27.99
CA SER A 800 4.41 13.27 28.24
C SER A 800 3.28 13.85 27.37
N TRP A 801 2.06 13.36 27.62
CA TRP A 801 0.83 13.77 26.91
C TRP A 801 0.23 15.07 27.42
N SER A 802 0.36 15.36 28.73
CA SER A 802 -0.17 16.57 29.32
C SER A 802 0.61 17.80 28.84
N GLU A 803 -0.10 18.88 28.50
CA GLU A 803 0.51 20.19 28.28
C GLU A 803 1.12 20.70 29.60
N MET A 804 2.32 21.30 29.52
CA MET A 804 2.93 22.06 30.62
C MET A 804 2.34 23.47 30.64
N VAL A 805 1.38 23.71 31.52
CA VAL A 805 0.66 24.98 31.56
C VAL A 805 1.44 26.03 32.35
N PRO A 806 1.95 27.10 31.72
CA PRO A 806 2.66 28.15 32.41
C PRO A 806 1.71 29.08 33.16
N VAL A 807 1.96 29.26 34.45
CA VAL A 807 1.16 30.13 35.33
C VAL A 807 2.01 30.79 36.40
N PHE A 808 1.43 31.77 37.09
CA PHE A 808 1.95 32.26 38.35
C PHE A 808 1.20 31.64 39.53
N VAL A 809 1.93 31.34 40.59
CA VAL A 809 1.37 30.88 41.86
C VAL A 809 1.99 31.64 43.01
N ASN A 810 1.19 31.83 44.06
CA ASN A 810 1.72 32.25 45.34
C ASN A 810 2.56 31.11 45.96
N PRO A 811 3.86 31.29 46.24
CA PRO A 811 4.70 30.22 46.76
C PRO A 811 4.18 29.66 48.10
N LYS A 812 3.54 30.49 48.93
CA LYS A 812 2.96 30.04 50.21
C LYS A 812 1.77 29.11 50.02
N ALA A 813 1.03 29.23 48.92
CA ALA A 813 -0.10 28.36 48.61
C ALA A 813 0.33 26.90 48.37
N ILE A 814 1.54 26.70 47.85
CA ILE A 814 2.15 25.38 47.64
C ILE A 814 3.16 25.00 48.73
N GLY A 815 3.17 25.72 49.85
CA GLY A 815 3.97 25.39 51.04
C GLY A 815 5.44 25.77 50.94
N ILE A 816 5.82 26.65 50.02
CA ILE A 816 7.18 27.16 49.86
C ILE A 816 7.35 28.43 50.69
N ASP A 817 8.38 28.44 51.55
CA ASP A 817 8.79 29.64 52.27
C ASP A 817 9.63 30.52 51.34
N SER A 818 9.01 31.60 50.87
CA SER A 818 9.61 32.57 49.95
C SER A 818 9.11 33.98 50.27
N ASP A 819 10.00 34.95 50.08
CA ASP A 819 9.71 36.39 50.20
C ASP A 819 9.08 36.95 48.91
N LEU A 820 8.98 36.15 47.84
CA LEU A 820 8.31 36.53 46.60
C LEU A 820 6.79 36.45 46.76
N ASP A 821 6.07 37.43 46.21
CA ASP A 821 4.60 37.44 46.19
C ASP A 821 4.04 36.35 45.26
N ARG A 822 4.74 36.06 44.15
CA ARG A 822 4.43 34.98 43.21
C ARG A 822 5.66 34.47 42.48
N ILE A 823 5.59 33.25 41.96
CA ILE A 823 6.65 32.59 41.19
C ILE A 823 6.10 31.99 39.89
N PRO A 824 6.87 32.00 38.79
CA PRO A 824 6.49 31.33 37.55
C PRO A 824 6.65 29.81 37.70
N VAL A 825 5.59 29.07 37.42
CA VAL A 825 5.58 27.60 37.50
C VAL A 825 4.94 26.98 36.27
N LEU A 826 5.23 25.70 36.06
CA LEU A 826 4.52 24.85 35.09
C LEU A 826 3.70 23.82 35.83
N ILE A 827 2.47 23.61 35.37
CA ILE A 827 1.53 22.65 35.94
C ILE A 827 1.16 21.62 34.88
N PHE A 828 1.33 20.33 35.19
CA PHE A 828 1.02 19.24 34.27
C PHE A 828 0.63 17.95 34.98
N GLY A 829 -0.16 17.13 34.30
CA GLY A 829 -0.51 15.77 34.72
C GLY A 829 0.64 14.79 34.49
N GLY A 830 0.59 13.65 35.17
CA GLY A 830 1.65 12.64 35.12
C GLY A 830 1.77 11.93 33.78
N GLY A 831 0.89 12.21 32.82
CA GLY A 831 1.00 11.68 31.47
C GLY A 831 0.27 10.36 31.26
N TYR A 832 0.54 9.71 30.14
CA TYR A 832 -0.08 8.43 29.76
C TYR A 832 0.74 7.24 30.25
N ASP A 833 0.05 6.23 30.75
CA ASP A 833 0.66 4.93 31.07
C ASP A 833 0.33 3.95 29.96
N THR A 834 1.38 3.40 29.31
CA THR A 834 1.26 2.43 28.21
C THR A 834 0.53 1.15 28.62
N ASN A 835 0.36 0.88 29.91
CA ASN A 835 -0.51 -0.21 30.37
C ASN A 835 -1.95 -0.08 29.84
N GLU A 836 -2.42 1.14 29.52
CA GLU A 836 -3.73 1.36 28.91
C GLU A 836 -3.81 0.83 27.46
N ASP A 837 -2.67 0.59 26.78
CA ASP A 837 -2.64 0.00 25.44
C ASP A 837 -2.92 -1.52 25.46
N GLU A 838 -2.94 -2.17 26.63
CA GLU A 838 -3.19 -3.61 26.76
C GLU A 838 -4.69 -3.95 26.67
N LYS A 839 -5.06 -4.83 25.73
CA LYS A 839 -6.42 -5.38 25.66
C LYS A 839 -6.72 -6.27 26.87
N ARG A 840 -7.51 -5.76 27.83
CA ARG A 840 -8.08 -6.56 28.92
C ARG A 840 -9.61 -6.42 28.97
N ASP A 841 -10.26 -7.54 29.29
CA ASP A 841 -11.72 -7.67 29.37
C ASP A 841 -12.35 -6.66 30.34
N SER A 842 -12.77 -5.48 29.85
CA SER A 842 -13.69 -4.52 30.51
C SER A 842 -13.35 -4.11 31.97
N VAL A 843 -12.12 -4.30 32.44
CA VAL A 843 -11.68 -3.96 33.80
C VAL A 843 -10.76 -2.75 33.74
N ARG A 844 -11.09 -1.71 34.51
CA ARG A 844 -10.23 -0.54 34.71
C ARG A 844 -8.92 -0.99 35.36
N LEU A 845 -7.79 -0.61 34.77
CA LEU A 845 -6.47 -0.93 35.29
C LEU A 845 -6.11 0.03 36.44
N ASP A 846 -5.28 -0.47 37.36
CA ASP A 846 -4.59 0.36 38.32
C ASP A 846 -3.22 0.72 37.72
N HIS A 847 -2.83 1.98 37.84
CA HIS A 847 -1.61 2.50 37.21
C HIS A 847 -0.57 2.92 38.24
N ASP A 848 0.68 2.58 37.97
CA ASP A 848 1.84 3.04 38.73
C ASP A 848 2.50 4.29 38.11
N LYS A 849 2.09 4.65 36.88
CA LYS A 849 2.50 5.85 36.16
C LYS A 849 1.30 6.68 35.71
N GLY A 850 1.55 7.92 35.28
CA GLY A 850 0.55 8.80 34.68
C GLY A 850 -0.34 9.53 35.68
N ASN A 851 -0.48 9.00 36.90
CA ASN A 851 -1.50 9.37 37.86
C ASN A 851 -0.99 10.29 38.98
N ALA A 852 -0.24 11.31 38.59
CA ALA A 852 0.23 12.38 39.45
C ALA A 852 -0.10 13.75 38.86
N ILE A 853 -0.05 14.79 39.67
CA ILE A 853 0.00 16.19 39.21
C ILE A 853 1.30 16.78 39.72
N TYR A 854 2.00 17.49 38.83
CA TYR A 854 3.27 18.13 39.11
C TYR A 854 3.15 19.64 38.99
N ILE A 855 3.80 20.35 39.92
CA ILE A 855 4.07 21.78 39.84
C ILE A 855 5.58 21.94 39.95
N VAL A 856 6.19 22.53 38.93
CA VAL A 856 7.64 22.69 38.82
C VAL A 856 8.01 24.14 38.57
N ASP A 857 9.20 24.53 38.99
CA ASP A 857 9.74 25.86 38.71
C ASP A 857 9.98 25.99 37.20
N ALA A 858 9.42 27.03 36.58
CA ALA A 858 9.41 27.17 35.12
C ALA A 858 10.80 27.42 34.52
N LEU A 859 11.76 27.90 35.32
CA LEU A 859 13.12 28.25 34.85
C LEU A 859 14.13 27.13 35.10
N THR A 860 13.89 26.30 36.10
CA THR A 860 14.87 25.30 36.58
C THR A 860 14.39 23.86 36.49
N GLY A 861 13.08 23.61 36.28
CA GLY A 861 12.51 22.27 36.27
C GLY A 861 12.47 21.60 37.65
N GLN A 862 12.80 22.34 38.72
CA GLN A 862 12.79 21.82 40.07
C GLN A 862 11.35 21.46 40.48
N LEU A 863 11.15 20.25 40.99
CA LEU A 863 9.88 19.84 41.56
C LEU A 863 9.56 20.69 42.81
N LEU A 864 8.50 21.49 42.73
CA LEU A 864 8.05 22.37 43.80
C LEU A 864 6.95 21.72 44.64
N TRP A 865 6.02 21.04 43.96
CA TRP A 865 4.91 20.35 44.60
C TRP A 865 4.40 19.21 43.71
N SER A 866 3.90 18.15 44.33
CA SER A 866 3.18 17.09 43.62
C SER A 866 2.10 16.44 44.47
N VAL A 867 1.10 15.88 43.81
CA VAL A 867 0.10 14.99 44.41
C VAL A 867 -0.05 13.71 43.59
N SER A 868 -0.14 12.58 44.29
CA SER A 868 -0.29 11.23 43.72
C SER A 868 -0.98 10.31 44.75
N PRO A 869 -1.29 9.04 44.40
CA PRO A 869 -1.86 8.06 45.32
C PRO A 869 -1.10 7.88 46.63
N ASP A 870 0.21 8.11 46.62
CA ASP A 870 1.07 7.90 47.78
C ASP A 870 1.23 9.17 48.64
N SER A 871 0.69 10.30 48.17
CA SER A 871 0.73 11.56 48.92
C SER A 871 -0.10 11.47 50.20
N TYR A 872 0.33 12.19 51.24
CA TYR A 872 -0.45 12.32 52.47
C TYR A 872 -1.46 13.48 52.36
N ILE A 873 -2.32 13.42 51.35
CA ILE A 873 -3.36 14.41 51.04
C ILE A 873 -4.73 13.70 51.06
N ALA A 874 -5.79 14.39 51.48
CA ALA A 874 -7.12 13.78 51.55
C ALA A 874 -7.56 13.28 50.15
N ASN A 875 -8.03 12.03 50.10
CA ASN A 875 -8.52 11.34 48.89
C ASN A 875 -7.48 11.15 47.77
N SER A 876 -6.19 11.44 48.00
CA SER A 876 -5.17 11.27 46.95
C SER A 876 -5.02 9.81 46.53
N ASN A 877 -5.28 8.86 47.43
CA ASN A 877 -5.33 7.42 47.16
C ASN A 877 -6.37 7.01 46.10
N GLU A 878 -7.28 7.91 45.72
CA GLU A 878 -8.23 7.70 44.63
C GLU A 878 -7.66 8.11 43.27
N MET A 879 -6.46 8.69 43.16
CA MET A 879 -5.82 9.04 41.88
C MET A 879 -5.26 7.80 41.15
N THR A 880 -6.10 6.83 40.80
CA THR A 880 -5.65 5.51 40.30
C THR A 880 -5.39 5.46 38.78
N SER A 881 -5.73 6.51 38.02
CA SER A 881 -5.67 6.51 36.56
C SER A 881 -4.82 7.65 36.01
N PRO A 882 -4.21 7.48 34.81
CA PRO A 882 -3.42 8.47 34.12
C PRO A 882 -4.12 9.81 33.91
N ILE A 883 -3.38 10.90 34.09
CA ILE A 883 -3.83 12.28 33.86
C ILE A 883 -3.08 12.80 32.63
N THR A 884 -3.70 12.60 31.46
CA THR A 884 -3.13 12.93 30.14
C THR A 884 -3.53 14.30 29.64
N ASN A 885 -4.66 14.83 30.10
CA ASN A 885 -5.20 16.10 29.61
C ASN A 885 -4.51 17.29 30.26
N ARG A 886 -4.53 18.42 29.54
CA ARG A 886 -4.15 19.75 30.05
C ARG A 886 -4.86 20.04 31.38
N ILE A 887 -4.10 20.37 32.41
CA ILE A 887 -4.65 20.83 33.68
C ILE A 887 -5.25 22.23 33.49
N THR A 888 -6.45 22.44 34.01
CA THR A 888 -7.13 23.73 33.92
C THR A 888 -6.91 24.53 35.21
N PRO A 889 -6.02 25.54 35.20
CA PRO A 889 -5.84 26.44 36.33
C PRO A 889 -6.97 27.46 36.41
N VAL A 890 -7.38 27.82 37.62
CA VAL A 890 -8.38 28.84 37.91
C VAL A 890 -7.86 29.77 38.99
N ASP A 891 -7.77 31.05 38.64
CA ASP A 891 -7.68 32.19 39.55
C ASP A 891 -9.12 32.57 39.95
N ASN A 892 -9.47 32.38 41.23
CA ASN A 892 -10.83 32.54 41.72
C ASN A 892 -11.07 33.92 42.36
N ASP A 893 -10.01 34.68 42.68
CA ASP A 893 -10.14 36.01 43.29
C ASP A 893 -9.65 37.17 42.40
N GLY A 894 -9.08 36.86 41.25
CA GLY A 894 -8.66 37.80 40.20
C GLY A 894 -7.34 38.49 40.50
N ASP A 895 -6.50 37.93 41.38
CA ASP A 895 -5.19 38.50 41.70
C ASP A 895 -4.09 38.12 40.69
N GLY A 896 -4.38 37.21 39.74
CA GLY A 896 -3.47 36.72 38.71
C GLY A 896 -2.61 35.53 39.13
N ASP A 897 -2.79 35.00 40.34
CA ASP A 897 -2.21 33.74 40.80
C ASP A 897 -3.26 32.62 40.75
N VAL A 898 -2.81 31.38 40.52
CA VAL A 898 -3.72 30.23 40.43
C VAL A 898 -4.05 29.68 41.81
N ASP A 899 -5.35 29.52 42.08
CA ASP A 899 -5.88 28.99 43.34
C ASP A 899 -6.33 27.52 43.24
N ILE A 900 -6.96 27.17 42.12
CA ILE A 900 -7.66 25.90 41.94
C ILE A 900 -7.17 25.24 40.65
N LEU A 901 -6.93 23.94 40.72
CA LEU A 901 -6.60 23.11 39.56
C LEU A 901 -7.74 22.12 39.31
N TYR A 902 -8.22 22.06 38.07
CA TYR A 902 -9.08 20.97 37.59
C TYR A 902 -8.28 20.06 36.68
N ALA A 903 -8.34 18.76 36.93
CA ALA A 903 -7.66 17.75 36.13
C ALA A 903 -8.60 16.59 35.88
N SER A 904 -8.66 16.10 34.65
CA SER A 904 -9.42 14.91 34.32
C SER A 904 -8.49 13.73 34.10
N ASP A 905 -8.84 12.56 34.63
CA ASP A 905 -8.12 11.32 34.32
C ASP A 905 -8.80 10.51 33.20
N VAL A 906 -8.04 9.58 32.61
CA VAL A 906 -8.51 8.73 31.50
C VAL A 906 -9.70 7.84 31.85
N GLY A 907 -9.95 7.60 33.14
CA GLY A 907 -11.15 6.90 33.58
C GLY A 907 -12.29 7.81 34.02
N GLY A 908 -12.28 9.07 33.57
CA GLY A 908 -13.40 10.00 33.63
C GLY A 908 -13.63 10.68 34.99
N ARG A 909 -12.65 10.68 35.90
CA ARG A 909 -12.73 11.48 37.14
C ARG A 909 -12.26 12.92 36.86
N ILE A 910 -12.82 13.89 37.58
CA ILE A 910 -12.48 15.33 37.55
C ILE A 910 -12.20 15.79 38.98
#